data_AF-A0A7D5KMK8-F1
#
_entry.id   AF-A0A7D5KMK8-F1
#
_cell.length_a   1.000
_cell.length_b   1.000
_cell.length_c   1.000
_cell.angle_alpha   90.00
_cell.angle_beta   90.00
_cell.angle_gamma   90.00
#
_symmetry.space_group_name_H-M   'P 1'
#
loop_
_entity.id
_entity.type
_entity.pdbx_description
1 polymer ?
#
loop_
_entity_poly.entity_id
_entity_poly.type
_entity_poly.pdbx_seq_one_letter_code
_entity_poly.pdbx_strand_id
1 'polypeptide(L)'
;MNYGLDIGPGSIRAATDTGDGRAIQSAPPIVQPADDDALEETGLSRDGAIVRATGTTYAVGNAAQAVADAAGEDPQLLFANGRLETAADAPTTAALETLVDELLGEATGGRLCYTTPGSLVDVTESADAYREAIESVVAHRGLDATPISKGFAVVYDQFGADNYTGLGVCLEAQTTSVTLAYYGVPAMAVTIGKGREWIVERTAGETGHAATQVAGVLEDFTLDPDAPADGIESGIAEAYDDLIADLIETVRDEADESDIQQGLSVPLAIAGEGAIQGIEFLFGGRFDSANLPFSIRGVRLADAPEESAARGALAAARANVEADKTITRPDGADQRDDADGGSSGPESSTEDVGTELTFDDSAIDDTIAAQSDTAIEQLFDRLATRDSEIQSVREDLEDLFADLEYVEERMAAADDVEGLDDRLETFADELADLEAESETHASNEDVEILDDDLANLSDALAELEDDVDEVDTALEAVETDAADERAILEDRLGDLAGDLEEIDARTETLDDDLAALSAALEQLEADAAAESALEEVEETVSRLTNDLEELEATVDRTETRVEGFAGRLEELATRIDDVSGHLEEEFERSDERADAIEATLDAVDEELTAVNKTLSARAESLEQRLETARDTIEALETAAVSRDRVDAVEDNLSDLETAVEDIEQAIAGATERLDDVAARTASTETVDELADTIGTVESNLEAIESDLRVLEERFEQRIDDAITDLETERSEVVAGLEADLDELDDEIVMDDDLEALRESVAETDEMIDVVTDDIDGITAELEAIERKVDELDDAPSSDAVVALENDVARLEDDVSEIANRFESLRTEYDELDRAADSGPDESAVQALEEVRTLDATVDELDERVTAVVEGHTNLEQQVETIDGRLGELEQQNPPGEVIEGVRTELEVIRADAMASPSLSSAIIGGGGGAGVVAGCIAALTGDVAVGGGAAVVGFVLIGVSLFLDR
;
A
#
# COMPACT_ATOMS: atom_id res chain seq x y z
N MET A 1 3.32 -43.91 18.04
CA MET A 1 4.16 -42.69 17.97
C MET A 1 3.34 -41.57 18.56
N ASN A 2 3.99 -40.56 19.10
CA ASN A 2 3.33 -39.38 19.64
C ASN A 2 3.76 -38.18 18.80
N TYR A 3 2.86 -37.23 18.66
CA TYR A 3 3.04 -36.06 17.82
C TYR A 3 2.65 -34.81 18.63
N GLY A 4 3.41 -33.74 18.47
CA GLY A 4 3.04 -32.41 18.92
C GLY A 4 2.82 -31.54 17.70
N LEU A 5 1.73 -30.80 17.65
CA LEU A 5 1.46 -29.85 16.58
C LEU A 5 1.18 -28.48 17.18
N ASP A 6 2.01 -27.52 16.84
CA ASP A 6 1.78 -26.13 17.18
C ASP A 6 1.18 -25.41 15.98
N ILE A 7 0.01 -24.81 16.16
CA ILE A 7 -0.74 -24.15 15.08
C ILE A 7 -0.86 -22.67 15.45
N GLY A 8 0.03 -21.86 14.90
CA GLY A 8 0.07 -20.42 15.13
C GLY A 8 -0.05 -19.59 13.84
N PRO A 9 -0.39 -18.30 13.99
CA PRO A 9 -0.46 -17.35 12.88
C PRO A 9 0.90 -17.07 12.22
N GLY A 10 2.01 -17.16 12.97
CA GLY A 10 3.36 -17.00 12.40
C GLY A 10 3.89 -18.28 11.73
N SER A 11 3.63 -19.45 12.31
CA SER A 11 3.95 -20.73 11.66
C SER A 11 3.20 -21.92 12.27
N ILE A 12 3.10 -22.99 11.48
CA ILE A 12 2.64 -24.31 11.92
C ILE A 12 3.88 -25.18 12.10
N ARG A 13 4.08 -25.72 13.30
CA ARG A 13 5.24 -26.54 13.66
C ARG A 13 4.81 -27.93 14.11
N ALA A 14 5.38 -28.97 13.52
CA ALA A 14 5.14 -30.36 13.94
C ALA A 14 6.38 -30.97 14.58
N ALA A 15 6.25 -31.40 15.83
CA ALA A 15 7.25 -32.13 16.59
C ALA A 15 6.96 -33.64 16.54
N THR A 16 7.92 -34.42 16.04
CA THR A 16 7.81 -35.88 15.89
C THR A 16 8.89 -36.60 16.69
N ASP A 17 8.57 -37.80 17.17
CA ASP A 17 9.50 -38.68 17.88
C ASP A 17 10.21 -39.59 16.87
N THR A 18 11.40 -39.21 16.41
CA THR A 18 12.20 -40.04 15.50
C THR A 18 13.19 -40.89 16.30
N GLY A 19 13.57 -42.05 15.78
CA GLY A 19 14.46 -43.00 16.49
C GLY A 19 15.85 -42.44 16.87
N ASP A 20 16.26 -41.31 16.28
CA ASP A 20 17.54 -40.63 16.51
C ASP A 20 17.41 -39.31 17.32
N GLY A 21 16.20 -38.92 17.71
CA GLY A 21 15.93 -37.68 18.44
C GLY A 21 14.57 -37.06 18.13
N ARG A 22 14.30 -35.89 18.72
CA ARG A 22 13.13 -35.08 18.40
C ARG A 22 13.40 -34.31 17.10
N ALA A 23 12.50 -34.42 16.12
CA ALA A 23 12.57 -33.63 14.88
C ALA A 23 11.40 -32.65 14.85
N ILE A 24 11.68 -31.39 14.49
CA ILE A 24 10.67 -30.34 14.31
C ILE A 24 10.70 -29.91 12.85
N GLN A 25 9.53 -29.81 12.25
CA GLN A 25 9.32 -29.24 10.93
C GLN A 25 8.40 -28.04 11.07
N SER A 26 8.61 -27.01 10.25
CA SER A 26 7.79 -25.80 10.23
C SER A 26 7.36 -25.45 8.82
N ALA A 27 6.17 -24.87 8.69
CA ALA A 27 5.68 -24.27 7.46
C ALA A 27 4.90 -23.00 7.79
N PRO A 28 5.00 -21.94 6.98
CA PRO A 28 4.24 -20.71 7.18
C PRO A 28 2.76 -20.94 6.83
N PRO A 29 1.80 -20.35 7.55
CA PRO A 29 0.38 -20.59 7.36
C PRO A 29 -0.21 -19.62 6.35
N ILE A 30 0.31 -19.68 5.12
CA ILE A 30 -0.02 -18.73 4.05
C ILE A 30 -0.54 -19.44 2.80
N VAL A 31 -1.33 -18.72 2.02
CA VAL A 31 -1.83 -19.16 0.71
C VAL A 31 -1.66 -18.06 -0.33
N GLN A 32 -1.39 -18.46 -1.58
CA GLN A 32 -1.30 -17.53 -2.70
C GLN A 32 -2.01 -18.09 -3.93
N PRO A 33 -2.88 -17.32 -4.61
CA PRO A 33 -3.40 -17.71 -5.92
C PRO A 33 -2.25 -17.97 -6.89
N ALA A 34 -2.29 -19.12 -7.57
CA ALA A 34 -1.24 -19.53 -8.49
C ALA A 34 -1.85 -19.98 -9.82
N ASP A 35 -1.60 -19.18 -10.86
CA ASP A 35 -1.91 -19.56 -12.23
C ASP A 35 -0.89 -20.57 -12.79
N ASP A 36 -1.25 -21.26 -13.87
CA ASP A 36 -0.40 -22.30 -14.47
C ASP A 36 1.00 -21.76 -14.85
N ASP A 37 1.10 -20.48 -15.26
CA ASP A 37 2.36 -19.82 -15.59
C ASP A 37 3.25 -19.60 -14.34
N ALA A 38 2.68 -19.14 -13.22
CA ALA A 38 3.40 -18.93 -11.96
C ALA A 38 3.90 -20.26 -11.35
N LEU A 39 3.15 -21.34 -11.54
CA LEU A 39 3.55 -22.69 -11.11
C LEU A 39 4.68 -23.26 -11.98
N GLU A 40 4.70 -22.96 -13.28
CA GLU A 40 5.79 -23.36 -14.18
C GLU A 40 7.09 -22.59 -13.89
N GLU A 41 6.99 -21.28 -13.61
CA GLU A 41 8.13 -20.41 -13.32
C GLU A 41 8.83 -20.76 -12.00
N THR A 42 8.06 -21.10 -10.97
CA THR A 42 8.57 -21.54 -9.65
C THR A 42 9.00 -23.01 -9.63
N GLY A 43 8.76 -23.77 -10.71
CA GLY A 43 9.13 -25.19 -10.80
C GLY A 43 8.34 -26.11 -9.86
N LEU A 44 7.21 -25.63 -9.33
CA LEU A 44 6.36 -26.37 -8.40
C LEU A 44 5.57 -27.44 -9.17
N SER A 45 5.99 -28.70 -9.03
CA SER A 45 5.22 -29.82 -9.60
C SER A 45 3.95 -30.09 -8.76
N ARG A 46 2.90 -30.59 -9.42
CA ARG A 46 1.54 -30.88 -8.88
C ARG A 46 1.43 -31.71 -7.59
N ASP A 47 2.52 -32.18 -6.99
CA ASP A 47 2.51 -33.02 -5.81
C ASP A 47 3.04 -32.24 -4.59
N GLY A 48 2.14 -31.88 -3.66
CA GLY A 48 2.47 -31.62 -2.26
C GLY A 48 2.01 -30.28 -1.67
N ALA A 49 2.00 -29.20 -2.45
CA ALA A 49 1.85 -27.84 -1.89
C ALA A 49 0.82 -26.96 -2.62
N ILE A 50 -0.16 -27.59 -3.27
CA ILE A 50 -1.17 -26.90 -4.09
C ILE A 50 -2.57 -27.42 -3.75
N VAL A 51 -3.49 -26.49 -3.46
CA VAL A 51 -4.90 -26.77 -3.17
C VAL A 51 -5.77 -26.19 -4.27
N ARG A 52 -6.85 -26.89 -4.63
CA ARG A 52 -7.89 -26.36 -5.52
C ARG A 52 -9.17 -26.12 -4.74
N ALA A 53 -9.54 -24.86 -4.59
CA ALA A 53 -10.81 -24.44 -4.01
C ALA A 53 -11.54 -23.53 -5.00
N THR A 54 -12.87 -23.63 -5.05
CA THR A 54 -13.75 -22.72 -5.82
C THR A 54 -13.43 -22.51 -7.32
N GLY A 55 -12.55 -23.34 -7.92
CA GLY A 55 -12.12 -23.23 -9.32
C GLY A 55 -10.75 -22.56 -9.51
N THR A 56 -10.17 -22.02 -8.44
CA THR A 56 -8.84 -21.41 -8.39
C THR A 56 -7.83 -22.38 -7.80
N THR A 57 -6.58 -22.31 -8.28
CA THR A 57 -5.47 -23.09 -7.75
C THR A 57 -4.67 -22.20 -6.81
N TYR A 58 -4.40 -22.67 -5.60
CA TYR A 58 -3.66 -21.95 -4.56
C TYR A 58 -2.40 -22.72 -4.21
N ALA A 59 -1.25 -22.05 -4.21
CA ALA A 59 -0.05 -22.55 -3.55
C ALA A 59 -0.19 -22.34 -2.03
N VAL A 60 0.42 -23.21 -1.23
CA VAL A 60 0.29 -23.21 0.23
C VAL A 60 1.67 -23.29 0.89
N GLY A 61 1.86 -22.56 1.99
CA GLY A 61 3.09 -22.58 2.77
C GLY A 61 4.30 -22.02 2.02
N ASN A 62 5.43 -22.73 2.08
CA ASN A 62 6.66 -22.30 1.40
C ASN A 62 6.46 -22.11 -0.12
N ALA A 63 5.56 -22.88 -0.72
CA ALA A 63 5.19 -22.71 -2.12
C ALA A 63 4.40 -21.42 -2.36
N ALA A 64 3.53 -21.02 -1.42
CA ALA A 64 2.81 -19.75 -1.50
C ALA A 64 3.78 -18.56 -1.43
N GLN A 65 4.77 -18.60 -0.53
CA GLN A 65 5.80 -17.57 -0.43
C GLN A 65 6.56 -17.41 -1.75
N ALA A 66 7.03 -18.52 -2.33
CA ALA A 66 7.78 -18.49 -3.59
C ALA A 66 6.95 -17.94 -4.77
N VAL A 67 5.64 -18.18 -4.78
CA VAL A 67 4.72 -17.62 -5.79
C VAL A 67 4.48 -16.13 -5.55
N ALA A 68 4.29 -15.72 -4.29
CA ALA A 68 4.09 -14.33 -3.90
C ALA A 68 5.34 -13.47 -4.24
N ASP A 69 6.53 -13.95 -3.90
CA ASP A 69 7.81 -13.30 -4.21
C ASP A 69 8.02 -13.12 -5.72
N ALA A 70 7.63 -14.12 -6.52
CA ALA A 70 7.73 -14.06 -7.98
C ALA A 70 6.71 -13.08 -8.60
N ALA A 71 5.54 -12.93 -7.97
CA ALA A 71 4.51 -12.00 -8.39
C ALA A 71 4.74 -10.55 -7.89
N GLY A 72 5.59 -10.37 -6.87
CA GLY A 72 5.75 -9.09 -6.19
C GLY A 72 4.50 -8.69 -5.38
N GLU A 73 3.77 -9.68 -4.87
CA GLU A 73 2.54 -9.52 -4.08
C GLU A 73 2.75 -10.07 -2.67
N ASP A 74 1.95 -9.62 -1.70
CA ASP A 74 1.97 -10.16 -0.34
C ASP A 74 1.08 -11.42 -0.23
N PRO A 75 1.56 -12.50 0.42
CA PRO A 75 0.79 -13.73 0.57
C PRO A 75 -0.40 -13.56 1.53
N GLN A 76 -1.49 -14.27 1.26
CA GLN A 76 -2.68 -14.25 2.12
C GLN A 76 -2.46 -15.11 3.37
N LEU A 77 -2.68 -14.53 4.55
CA LEU A 77 -2.59 -15.23 5.84
C LEU A 77 -3.81 -16.15 6.06
N LEU A 78 -3.59 -17.34 6.64
CA LEU A 78 -4.70 -18.23 7.04
C LEU A 78 -5.33 -17.85 8.39
N PHE A 79 -4.67 -16.98 9.15
CA PHE A 79 -5.05 -16.62 10.51
C PHE A 79 -5.19 -15.11 10.68
N ALA A 80 -6.24 -14.71 11.39
CA ALA A 80 -6.45 -13.36 11.88
C ALA A 80 -6.78 -13.40 13.38
N ASN A 81 -6.08 -12.60 14.20
CA ASN A 81 -6.14 -12.62 15.66
C ASN A 81 -5.97 -14.03 16.27
N GLY A 82 -5.06 -14.84 15.71
CA GLY A 82 -4.81 -16.21 16.12
C GLY A 82 -5.91 -17.21 15.75
N ARG A 83 -6.93 -16.81 14.99
CA ARG A 83 -8.06 -17.67 14.58
C ARG A 83 -8.01 -17.97 13.08
N LEU A 84 -8.43 -19.17 12.70
CA LEU A 84 -8.57 -19.56 11.30
C LEU A 84 -9.67 -18.73 10.63
N GLU A 85 -9.31 -18.02 9.57
CA GLU A 85 -10.26 -17.20 8.84
C GLU A 85 -11.25 -18.10 8.08
N THR A 86 -12.53 -18.08 8.49
CA THR A 86 -13.59 -18.97 7.96
C THR A 86 -14.53 -18.24 6.99
N ALA A 87 -14.03 -17.23 6.28
CA ALA A 87 -14.78 -16.53 5.25
C ALA A 87 -15.25 -17.53 4.17
N ALA A 88 -16.49 -17.39 3.69
CA ALA A 88 -17.24 -18.39 2.93
C ALA A 88 -16.61 -18.86 1.60
N ASP A 89 -15.55 -18.20 1.12
CA ASP A 89 -14.90 -18.43 -0.17
C ASP A 89 -13.42 -18.87 -0.08
N ALA A 90 -12.82 -18.93 1.12
CA ALA A 90 -11.39 -19.19 1.30
C ALA A 90 -11.02 -20.69 1.32
N PRO A 91 -9.84 -21.10 0.79
CA PRO A 91 -9.35 -22.48 0.83
C PRO A 91 -8.85 -22.94 2.22
N THR A 92 -9.24 -22.26 3.31
CA THR A 92 -8.60 -22.33 4.63
C THR A 92 -8.43 -23.76 5.16
N THR A 93 -9.49 -24.55 5.21
CA THR A 93 -9.42 -25.93 5.75
C THR A 93 -8.56 -26.85 4.88
N ALA A 94 -8.65 -26.74 3.55
CA ALA A 94 -7.88 -27.59 2.64
C ALA A 94 -6.40 -27.19 2.58
N ALA A 95 -6.10 -25.89 2.71
CA ALA A 95 -4.76 -25.38 2.90
C ALA A 95 -4.16 -25.88 4.21
N LEU A 96 -4.90 -25.79 5.31
CA LEU A 96 -4.48 -26.33 6.61
C LEU A 96 -4.26 -27.84 6.55
N GLU A 97 -5.15 -28.60 5.90
CA GLU A 97 -4.99 -30.04 5.68
C GLU A 97 -3.69 -30.35 4.94
N THR A 98 -3.40 -29.61 3.88
CA THR A 98 -2.17 -29.79 3.09
C THR A 98 -0.91 -29.48 3.90
N LEU A 99 -0.90 -28.40 4.68
CA LEU A 99 0.23 -28.02 5.55
C LEU A 99 0.48 -29.08 6.63
N VAL A 100 -0.58 -29.48 7.34
CA VAL A 100 -0.49 -30.51 8.38
C VAL A 100 -0.06 -31.85 7.76
N ASP A 101 -0.51 -32.14 6.55
CA ASP A 101 -0.18 -33.37 5.85
C ASP A 101 1.30 -33.45 5.46
N GLU A 102 1.84 -32.34 4.97
CA GLU A 102 3.26 -32.18 4.66
C GLU A 102 4.12 -32.35 5.91
N LEU A 103 3.78 -31.64 6.99
CA LEU A 103 4.55 -31.61 8.25
C LEU A 103 4.51 -32.93 9.03
N LEU A 104 3.38 -33.65 9.01
CA LEU A 104 3.25 -34.94 9.68
C LEU A 104 3.67 -36.12 8.78
N GLY A 105 3.88 -35.92 7.48
CA GLY A 105 4.33 -36.96 6.54
C GLY A 105 3.42 -38.19 6.51
N GLU A 106 3.99 -39.41 6.53
CA GLU A 106 3.21 -40.67 6.56
C GLU A 106 2.70 -41.08 7.96
N ALA A 107 2.59 -40.14 8.91
CA ALA A 107 2.14 -40.43 10.27
C ALA A 107 0.70 -40.99 10.29
N THR A 108 0.57 -42.30 10.50
CA THR A 108 -0.73 -42.98 10.70
C THR A 108 -0.85 -43.55 12.11
N GLY A 109 -1.85 -43.11 12.86
CA GLY A 109 -2.16 -43.60 14.21
C GLY A 109 -1.16 -43.17 15.31
N GLY A 110 -1.68 -42.95 16.52
CA GLY A 110 -0.91 -42.40 17.64
C GLY A 110 -1.69 -41.33 18.40
N ARG A 111 -1.08 -40.76 19.42
CA ARG A 111 -1.61 -39.60 20.15
C ARG A 111 -0.99 -38.32 19.58
N LEU A 112 -1.83 -37.33 19.33
CA LEU A 112 -1.45 -36.01 18.85
C LEU A 112 -1.98 -35.00 19.86
N CYS A 113 -1.10 -34.21 20.48
CA CYS A 113 -1.57 -32.99 21.12
C CYS A 113 -1.34 -31.83 20.15
N TYR A 114 -2.33 -30.97 20.01
CA TYR A 114 -2.21 -29.77 19.21
C TYR A 114 -2.53 -28.53 20.03
N THR A 115 -1.84 -27.43 19.73
CA THR A 115 -2.06 -26.17 20.42
C THR A 115 -3.29 -25.46 19.87
N THR A 116 -4.03 -24.81 20.77
CA THR A 116 -5.12 -23.90 20.43
C THR A 116 -4.89 -22.57 21.16
N PRO A 117 -5.24 -21.42 20.55
CA PRO A 117 -5.44 -20.19 21.31
C PRO A 117 -6.45 -20.47 22.44
N GLY A 118 -6.27 -19.84 23.61
CA GLY A 118 -7.25 -19.89 24.69
C GLY A 118 -8.53 -19.11 24.35
N SER A 119 -9.45 -18.97 25.29
CA SER A 119 -10.55 -18.00 25.16
C SER A 119 -9.97 -16.60 25.08
N LEU A 120 -10.25 -15.88 24.00
CA LEU A 120 -9.98 -14.44 23.92
C LEU A 120 -11.02 -13.72 24.79
N VAL A 121 -10.56 -12.73 25.56
CA VAL A 121 -11.38 -11.97 26.52
C VAL A 121 -12.48 -11.14 25.83
N ASP A 122 -12.33 -10.81 24.54
CA ASP A 122 -13.20 -9.83 23.83
C ASP A 122 -14.04 -10.37 22.65
N VAL A 123 -14.13 -11.69 22.43
CA VAL A 123 -14.84 -12.23 21.25
C VAL A 123 -15.83 -13.35 21.62
N THR A 124 -17.11 -13.11 21.35
CA THR A 124 -18.24 -14.01 21.65
C THR A 124 -18.41 -15.19 20.69
N GLU A 125 -17.55 -15.33 19.66
CA GLU A 125 -17.59 -16.43 18.68
C GLU A 125 -16.57 -17.54 19.02
N SER A 126 -17.01 -18.80 19.00
CA SER A 126 -16.43 -19.82 19.88
C SER A 126 -15.12 -20.44 19.40
N ALA A 127 -14.22 -20.73 20.33
CA ALA A 127 -13.05 -21.60 20.13
C ALA A 127 -13.42 -23.00 19.58
N ASP A 128 -14.71 -23.34 19.54
CA ASP A 128 -15.20 -24.61 19.00
C ASP A 128 -15.04 -24.75 17.49
N ALA A 129 -15.23 -23.67 16.72
CA ALA A 129 -15.11 -23.74 15.26
C ALA A 129 -13.67 -24.05 14.83
N TYR A 130 -12.70 -23.45 15.53
CA TYR A 130 -11.27 -23.72 15.36
C TYR A 130 -10.93 -25.19 15.68
N ARG A 131 -11.46 -25.69 16.80
CA ARG A 131 -11.27 -27.08 17.21
C ARG A 131 -11.86 -28.06 16.19
N GLU A 132 -13.10 -27.82 15.76
CA GLU A 132 -13.80 -28.67 14.79
C GLU A 132 -13.07 -28.69 13.43
N ALA A 133 -12.52 -27.55 13.00
CA ALA A 133 -11.71 -27.47 11.78
C ALA A 133 -10.44 -28.34 11.88
N ILE A 134 -9.69 -28.23 12.99
CA ILE A 134 -8.46 -29.02 13.19
C ILE A 134 -8.77 -30.50 13.37
N GLU A 135 -9.79 -30.84 14.17
CA GLU A 135 -10.25 -32.22 14.33
C GLU A 135 -10.64 -32.84 12.99
N SER A 136 -11.33 -32.08 12.13
CA SER A 136 -11.66 -32.51 10.76
C SER A 136 -10.40 -32.77 9.93
N VAL A 137 -9.40 -31.88 9.99
CA VAL A 137 -8.12 -32.03 9.27
C VAL A 137 -7.37 -33.29 9.73
N VAL A 138 -7.31 -33.58 11.03
CA VAL A 138 -6.51 -34.71 11.54
C VAL A 138 -7.28 -36.04 11.60
N ALA A 139 -8.62 -36.02 11.54
CA ALA A 139 -9.47 -37.20 11.67
C ALA A 139 -9.15 -38.30 10.64
N HIS A 140 -8.83 -37.91 9.40
CA HIS A 140 -8.55 -38.85 8.32
C HIS A 140 -7.28 -39.69 8.53
N ARG A 141 -6.35 -39.26 9.42
CA ARG A 141 -5.11 -39.97 9.76
C ARG A 141 -5.25 -41.00 10.89
N GLY A 142 -6.44 -41.07 11.51
CA GLY A 142 -6.70 -41.95 12.65
C GLY A 142 -5.85 -41.61 13.88
N LEU A 143 -5.46 -40.34 14.02
CA LEU A 143 -4.78 -39.81 15.20
C LEU A 143 -5.80 -39.48 16.29
N ASP A 144 -5.44 -39.78 17.54
CA ASP A 144 -6.19 -39.37 18.72
C ASP A 144 -5.72 -37.96 19.10
N ALA A 145 -6.43 -36.94 18.61
CA ALA A 145 -6.06 -35.55 18.71
C ALA A 145 -6.64 -34.92 20.00
N THR A 146 -5.79 -34.25 20.77
CA THR A 146 -6.17 -33.59 22.03
C THR A 146 -5.75 -32.12 21.98
N PRO A 147 -6.70 -31.15 22.09
CA PRO A 147 -6.36 -29.75 22.18
C PRO A 147 -5.74 -29.41 23.53
N ILE A 148 -4.71 -28.56 23.52
CA ILE A 148 -4.10 -27.94 24.70
C ILE A 148 -3.86 -26.45 24.45
N SER A 149 -3.91 -25.60 25.46
CA SER A 149 -3.54 -24.19 25.28
C SER A 149 -2.03 -24.05 25.01
N LYS A 150 -1.64 -22.96 24.34
CA LYS A 150 -0.23 -22.68 24.03
C LYS A 150 0.61 -22.44 25.28
N GLY A 151 0.10 -21.66 26.23
CA GLY A 151 0.73 -21.51 27.54
C GLY A 151 0.95 -22.86 28.24
N PHE A 152 0.01 -23.80 28.15
CA PHE A 152 0.15 -25.13 28.74
C PHE A 152 1.20 -25.98 28.03
N ALA A 153 1.31 -25.86 26.71
CA ALA A 153 2.38 -26.50 25.96
C ALA A 153 3.75 -26.01 26.46
N VAL A 154 3.93 -24.71 26.67
CA VAL A 154 5.17 -24.14 27.25
C VAL A 154 5.47 -24.75 28.63
N VAL A 155 4.45 -24.93 29.48
CA VAL A 155 4.64 -25.62 30.77
C VAL A 155 5.19 -27.04 30.58
N TYR A 156 4.65 -27.80 29.63
CA TYR A 156 5.07 -29.18 29.36
C TYR A 156 6.49 -29.28 28.78
N ASP A 157 6.95 -28.27 28.05
CA ASP A 157 8.33 -28.22 27.57
C ASP A 157 9.30 -27.83 28.68
N GLN A 158 8.97 -26.76 29.42
CA GLN A 158 9.91 -26.10 30.31
C GLN A 158 9.93 -26.73 31.70
N PHE A 159 8.78 -27.00 32.30
CA PHE A 159 8.65 -27.35 33.73
C PHE A 159 8.66 -28.86 34.01
N GLY A 160 9.25 -29.68 33.13
CA GLY A 160 9.34 -31.13 33.36
C GLY A 160 10.07 -31.52 34.65
N ALA A 161 11.04 -30.72 35.09
CA ALA A 161 11.74 -30.92 36.36
C ALA A 161 10.91 -30.50 37.60
N ASP A 162 10.01 -29.53 37.42
CA ASP A 162 9.15 -28.96 38.46
C ASP A 162 7.77 -29.65 38.52
N ASN A 163 7.71 -30.90 38.05
CA ASN A 163 6.47 -31.68 37.92
C ASN A 163 5.38 -30.94 37.14
N TYR A 164 5.75 -30.16 36.12
CA TYR A 164 4.84 -29.37 35.30
C TYR A 164 4.02 -28.37 36.11
N THR A 165 4.66 -27.77 37.13
CA THR A 165 4.10 -26.69 37.94
C THR A 165 4.77 -25.38 37.58
N GLY A 166 4.01 -24.41 37.11
CA GLY A 166 4.54 -23.11 36.67
C GLY A 166 3.55 -22.31 35.83
N LEU A 167 3.93 -21.07 35.54
CA LEU A 167 3.25 -20.18 34.59
C LEU A 167 3.97 -20.25 33.23
N GLY A 168 3.30 -20.74 32.20
CA GLY A 168 3.82 -20.74 30.83
C GLY A 168 3.24 -19.59 30.04
N VAL A 169 4.10 -18.74 29.49
CA VAL A 169 3.76 -17.61 28.62
C VAL A 169 4.23 -17.93 27.20
N CYS A 170 3.34 -17.79 26.21
CA CYS A 170 3.64 -17.96 24.79
C CYS A 170 3.25 -16.70 24.03
N LEU A 171 4.25 -15.90 23.65
CA LEU A 171 4.15 -14.68 22.84
C LEU A 171 4.27 -15.04 21.35
N GLU A 172 3.17 -14.94 20.61
CA GLU A 172 3.11 -15.25 19.19
C GLU A 172 3.07 -13.98 18.32
N ALA A 173 2.89 -14.14 17.00
CA ALA A 173 2.74 -13.03 16.07
C ALA A 173 1.53 -12.16 16.42
N GLN A 174 0.36 -12.74 16.64
CA GLN A 174 -0.89 -11.97 16.86
C GLN A 174 -1.44 -12.06 18.29
N THR A 175 -1.05 -13.07 19.07
CA THR A 175 -1.65 -13.35 20.38
C THR A 175 -0.61 -13.70 21.42
N THR A 176 -0.91 -13.43 22.69
CA THR A 176 -0.11 -13.90 23.83
C THR A 176 -0.97 -14.79 24.71
N SER A 177 -0.56 -16.04 24.88
CA SER A 177 -1.27 -17.05 25.68
C SER A 177 -0.54 -17.33 26.98
N VAL A 178 -1.27 -17.37 28.09
CA VAL A 178 -0.74 -17.68 29.41
C VAL A 178 -1.51 -18.84 30.02
N THR A 179 -0.79 -19.74 30.69
CA THR A 179 -1.42 -20.82 31.45
C THR A 179 -0.68 -21.06 32.75
N LEU A 180 -1.43 -21.06 33.85
CA LEU A 180 -0.95 -21.52 35.13
C LEU A 180 -1.34 -22.99 35.29
N ALA A 181 -0.36 -23.83 35.62
CA ALA A 181 -0.60 -25.24 35.84
C ALA A 181 0.04 -25.73 37.15
N TYR A 182 -0.64 -26.69 37.78
CA TYR A 182 -0.21 -27.37 38.98
C TYR A 182 -0.15 -28.87 38.74
N TYR A 183 1.03 -29.46 38.94
CA TYR A 183 1.25 -30.90 38.76
C TYR A 183 0.79 -31.41 37.38
N GLY A 184 0.92 -30.58 36.33
CA GLY A 184 0.50 -30.92 34.97
C GLY A 184 -1.00 -30.84 34.73
N VAL A 185 -1.74 -30.14 35.60
CA VAL A 185 -3.16 -29.81 35.43
C VAL A 185 -3.29 -28.29 35.29
N PRO A 186 -3.92 -27.77 34.22
CA PRO A 186 -4.13 -26.33 34.07
C PRO A 186 -5.14 -25.85 35.12
N ALA A 187 -4.75 -24.81 35.86
CA ALA A 187 -5.61 -24.12 36.81
C ALA A 187 -6.28 -22.89 36.19
N MET A 188 -5.64 -22.31 35.17
CA MET A 188 -6.06 -21.08 34.50
C MET A 188 -5.41 -21.02 33.13
N ALA A 189 -6.14 -20.59 32.11
CA ALA A 189 -5.60 -20.35 30.77
C ALA A 189 -6.29 -19.15 30.11
N VAL A 190 -5.51 -18.13 29.75
CA VAL A 190 -6.00 -16.89 29.13
C VAL A 190 -5.25 -16.59 27.83
N THR A 191 -5.84 -15.79 26.95
CA THR A 191 -5.16 -15.31 25.74
C THR A 191 -5.59 -13.89 25.43
N ILE A 192 -4.61 -13.01 25.20
CA ILE A 192 -4.84 -11.63 24.74
C ILE A 192 -4.51 -11.50 23.25
N GLY A 193 -5.21 -10.60 22.56
CA GLY A 193 -5.02 -10.28 21.14
C GLY A 193 -3.80 -9.38 20.85
N LYS A 194 -2.75 -9.49 21.67
CA LYS A 194 -1.51 -8.72 21.52
C LYS A 194 -0.34 -9.68 21.37
N GLY A 195 0.41 -9.53 20.29
CA GLY A 195 1.59 -10.33 19.96
C GLY A 195 2.67 -9.47 19.32
N ARG A 196 3.63 -10.11 18.66
CA ARG A 196 4.75 -9.44 17.98
C ARG A 196 4.30 -8.39 16.96
N GLU A 197 3.27 -8.66 16.17
CA GLU A 197 2.72 -7.73 15.17
C GLU A 197 2.14 -6.48 15.84
N TRP A 198 1.45 -6.65 16.98
CA TRP A 198 0.95 -5.54 17.77
C TRP A 198 2.09 -4.66 18.31
N ILE A 199 3.20 -5.26 18.75
CA ILE A 199 4.39 -4.52 19.21
C ILE A 199 4.96 -3.68 18.06
N VAL A 200 5.14 -4.28 16.88
CA VAL A 200 5.65 -3.59 15.70
C VAL A 200 4.76 -2.42 15.31
N GLU A 201 3.44 -2.63 15.24
CA GLU A 201 2.47 -1.59 14.89
C GLU A 201 2.43 -0.47 15.94
N ARG A 202 2.41 -0.83 17.23
CA ARG A 202 2.43 0.12 18.35
C ARG A 202 3.66 1.02 18.27
N THR A 203 4.85 0.43 18.14
CA THR A 203 6.10 1.18 18.04
C THR A 203 6.19 1.99 16.75
N ALA A 204 5.73 1.47 15.62
CA ALA A 204 5.69 2.20 14.34
C ALA A 204 4.81 3.46 14.46
N GLY A 205 3.62 3.32 15.04
CA GLY A 205 2.70 4.43 15.28
C GLY A 205 3.28 5.50 16.23
N GLU A 206 4.03 5.10 17.25
CA GLU A 206 4.63 6.05 18.21
C GLU A 206 5.88 6.74 17.67
N THR A 207 6.73 6.00 16.97
CA THR A 207 8.03 6.50 16.51
C THR A 207 7.96 7.13 15.11
N GLY A 208 6.86 6.91 14.37
CA GLY A 208 6.66 7.40 13.01
C GLY A 208 7.46 6.64 11.94
N HIS A 209 8.08 5.51 12.28
CA HIS A 209 8.82 4.66 11.34
C HIS A 209 7.90 3.68 10.62
N ALA A 210 8.35 3.16 9.47
CA ALA A 210 7.62 2.12 8.77
C ALA A 210 7.63 0.80 9.57
N ALA A 211 6.51 0.07 9.59
CA ALA A 211 6.39 -1.21 10.29
C ALA A 211 7.47 -2.22 9.88
N THR A 212 7.86 -2.25 8.60
CA THR A 212 8.96 -3.10 8.09
C THR A 212 10.30 -2.76 8.73
N GLN A 213 10.57 -1.47 8.96
CA GLN A 213 11.80 -1.01 9.61
C GLN A 213 11.80 -1.42 11.09
N VAL A 214 10.69 -1.22 11.79
CA VAL A 214 10.54 -1.62 13.20
C VAL A 214 10.65 -3.14 13.35
N ALA A 215 10.01 -3.91 12.48
CA ALA A 215 10.12 -5.37 12.45
C ALA A 215 11.58 -5.82 12.27
N GLY A 216 12.33 -5.18 11.36
CA GLY A 216 13.75 -5.46 11.16
C GLY A 216 14.60 -5.14 12.39
N VAL A 217 14.33 -4.04 13.10
CA VAL A 217 15.02 -3.74 14.37
C VAL A 217 14.67 -4.77 15.45
N LEU A 218 13.39 -5.15 15.56
CA LEU A 218 12.91 -6.12 16.55
C LEU A 218 13.56 -7.51 16.39
N GLU A 219 13.93 -7.93 15.17
CA GLU A 219 14.59 -9.22 14.94
C GLU A 219 15.95 -9.34 15.64
N ASP A 220 16.73 -8.27 15.69
CA ASP A 220 18.05 -8.22 16.32
C ASP A 220 18.01 -7.59 17.73
N PHE A 221 16.84 -7.13 18.17
CA PHE A 221 16.68 -6.41 19.42
C PHE A 221 16.87 -7.31 20.65
N THR A 222 17.65 -6.80 21.61
CA THR A 222 17.82 -7.40 22.94
C THR A 222 17.39 -6.38 23.97
N LEU A 223 16.47 -6.76 24.84
CA LEU A 223 15.95 -5.87 25.88
C LEU A 223 16.95 -5.79 27.03
N ASP A 224 17.68 -4.68 27.10
CA ASP A 224 18.59 -4.37 28.20
C ASP A 224 17.97 -3.25 29.07
N PRO A 225 17.62 -3.53 30.34
CA PRO A 225 17.05 -2.54 31.24
C PRO A 225 18.01 -1.39 31.59
N ASP A 226 19.31 -1.55 31.38
CA ASP A 226 20.34 -0.56 31.73
C ASP A 226 20.88 0.20 30.50
N ALA A 227 20.48 -0.16 29.28
CA ALA A 227 20.94 0.51 28.07
C ALA A 227 20.11 1.77 27.77
N PRO A 228 20.75 2.89 27.37
CA PRO A 228 20.02 4.06 26.88
C PRO A 228 19.40 3.69 25.52
N ALA A 229 18.11 3.36 25.52
CA ALA A 229 17.39 3.11 24.30
C ALA A 229 17.05 4.45 23.62
N ASP A 230 17.45 4.64 22.36
CA ASP A 230 17.06 5.80 21.55
C ASP A 230 16.17 5.38 20.37
N GLY A 231 15.23 6.25 20.01
CA GLY A 231 14.35 6.04 18.85
C GLY A 231 13.49 4.76 18.92
N ILE A 232 13.71 3.85 17.97
CA ILE A 232 12.89 2.64 17.76
C ILE A 232 13.02 1.66 18.93
N GLU A 233 14.23 1.48 19.47
CA GLU A 233 14.51 0.53 20.55
C GLU A 233 13.74 0.88 21.84
N SER A 234 13.64 2.18 22.15
CA SER A 234 12.87 2.66 23.30
C SER A 234 11.37 2.38 23.10
N GLY A 235 10.86 2.63 21.90
CA GLY A 235 9.45 2.35 21.58
C GLY A 235 9.12 0.86 21.58
N ILE A 236 10.07 -0.02 21.22
CA ILE A 236 9.90 -1.48 21.36
C ILE A 236 9.83 -1.86 22.85
N ALA A 237 10.73 -1.34 23.68
CA ALA A 237 10.74 -1.62 25.11
C ALA A 237 9.44 -1.17 25.80
N GLU A 238 8.93 0.02 25.45
CA GLU A 238 7.64 0.55 25.94
C GLU A 238 6.45 -0.30 25.48
N ALA A 239 6.42 -0.72 24.20
CA ALA A 239 5.38 -1.62 23.70
C ALA A 239 5.39 -2.99 24.42
N TYR A 240 6.55 -3.56 24.73
CA TYR A 240 6.61 -4.77 25.56
C TYR A 240 6.09 -4.54 26.98
N ASP A 241 6.38 -3.38 27.57
CA ASP A 241 5.90 -3.01 28.90
C ASP A 241 4.36 -2.92 28.93
N ASP A 242 3.78 -2.24 27.95
CA ASP A 242 2.32 -2.14 27.74
C ASP A 242 1.68 -3.54 27.62
N LEU A 243 2.23 -4.41 26.75
CA LEU A 243 1.72 -5.77 26.57
C LEU A 243 1.74 -6.56 27.88
N ILE A 244 2.81 -6.44 28.67
CA ILE A 244 2.94 -7.14 29.94
C ILE A 244 1.93 -6.60 30.96
N ALA A 245 1.68 -5.29 30.98
CA ALA A 245 0.69 -4.69 31.85
C ALA A 245 -0.72 -5.26 31.58
N ASP A 246 -1.14 -5.29 30.31
CA ASP A 246 -2.45 -5.87 29.93
C ASP A 246 -2.53 -7.36 30.24
N LEU A 247 -1.42 -8.08 30.06
CA LEU A 247 -1.34 -9.50 30.35
C LEU A 247 -1.50 -9.77 31.84
N ILE A 248 -0.89 -8.95 32.70
CA ILE A 248 -1.01 -9.04 34.15
C ILE A 248 -2.45 -8.74 34.59
N GLU A 249 -3.09 -7.72 34.02
CA GLU A 249 -4.49 -7.39 34.28
C GLU A 249 -5.40 -8.58 33.93
N THR A 250 -5.24 -9.12 32.72
CA THR A 250 -6.01 -10.30 32.28
C THR A 250 -5.77 -11.52 33.16
N VAL A 251 -4.51 -11.78 33.55
CA VAL A 251 -4.16 -12.89 34.44
C VAL A 251 -4.77 -12.68 35.83
N ARG A 252 -4.83 -11.45 36.32
CA ARG A 252 -5.44 -11.13 37.62
C ARG A 252 -6.94 -11.41 37.60
N ASP A 253 -7.63 -10.90 36.59
CA ASP A 253 -9.09 -11.06 36.46
C ASP A 253 -9.48 -12.54 36.36
N GLU A 254 -8.78 -13.30 35.52
CA GLU A 254 -9.04 -14.73 35.40
C GLU A 254 -8.64 -15.50 36.67
N ALA A 255 -7.55 -15.11 37.36
CA ALA A 255 -7.13 -15.76 38.59
C ALA A 255 -8.16 -15.57 39.72
N ASP A 256 -8.81 -14.41 39.76
CA ASP A 256 -9.91 -14.11 40.67
C ASP A 256 -11.17 -14.94 40.32
N GLU A 257 -11.45 -15.15 39.02
CA GLU A 257 -12.59 -15.98 38.57
C GLU A 257 -12.33 -17.50 38.75
N SER A 258 -11.08 -17.94 38.64
CA SER A 258 -10.66 -19.34 38.70
C SER A 258 -10.35 -19.88 40.10
N ASP A 259 -10.63 -19.13 41.17
CA ASP A 259 -10.41 -19.52 42.58
C ASP A 259 -8.96 -20.03 42.87
N ILE A 260 -7.94 -19.32 42.38
CA ILE A 260 -6.55 -19.77 42.49
C ILE A 260 -6.05 -19.68 43.96
N GLN A 261 -5.31 -20.71 44.39
CA GLN A 261 -4.78 -20.78 45.75
C GLN A 261 -3.78 -19.64 46.05
N GLN A 262 -4.06 -18.87 47.10
CA GLN A 262 -3.23 -17.74 47.51
C GLN A 262 -1.85 -18.15 48.06
N GLY A 263 -0.84 -17.32 47.79
CA GLY A 263 0.51 -17.40 48.37
C GLY A 263 1.40 -18.50 47.80
N LEU A 264 1.04 -19.05 46.64
CA LEU A 264 1.85 -20.06 45.97
C LEU A 264 3.03 -19.41 45.23
N SER A 265 4.22 -20.01 45.31
CA SER A 265 5.39 -19.55 44.56
C SER A 265 5.63 -20.44 43.35
N VAL A 266 5.50 -19.90 42.15
CA VAL A 266 5.59 -20.63 40.87
C VAL A 266 6.71 -20.08 39.98
N PRO A 267 7.43 -20.93 39.23
CA PRO A 267 8.35 -20.44 38.22
C PRO A 267 7.60 -20.01 36.96
N LEU A 268 8.15 -19.05 36.21
CA LEU A 268 7.59 -18.53 34.96
C LEU A 268 8.54 -18.82 33.79
N ALA A 269 7.98 -19.25 32.65
CA ALA A 269 8.73 -19.49 31.43
C ALA A 269 8.09 -18.75 30.26
N ILE A 270 8.92 -18.07 29.47
CA ILE A 270 8.52 -17.28 28.31
C ILE A 270 8.99 -18.00 27.05
N ALA A 271 8.11 -18.10 26.05
CA ALA A 271 8.39 -18.72 24.78
C ALA A 271 7.55 -18.08 23.65
N GLY A 272 7.71 -18.60 22.43
CA GLY A 272 7.05 -18.08 21.23
C GLY A 272 7.98 -17.20 20.38
N GLU A 273 7.48 -16.77 19.23
CA GLU A 273 8.24 -15.99 18.24
C GLU A 273 8.37 -14.50 18.58
N GLY A 274 7.57 -14.00 19.52
CA GLY A 274 7.72 -12.66 20.09
C GLY A 274 8.59 -12.62 21.34
N ALA A 275 9.22 -13.74 21.75
CA ALA A 275 10.03 -13.81 22.95
C ALA A 275 11.50 -13.48 22.66
N ILE A 276 11.88 -12.23 22.91
CA ILE A 276 13.24 -11.71 22.71
C ILE A 276 14.15 -11.95 23.92
N GLN A 277 15.45 -11.85 23.73
CA GLN A 277 16.41 -11.93 24.83
C GLN A 277 16.27 -10.73 25.77
N GLY A 278 16.30 -10.97 27.10
CA GLY A 278 16.21 -9.93 28.11
C GLY A 278 14.78 -9.60 28.57
N ILE A 279 13.77 -10.09 27.86
CA ILE A 279 12.36 -9.95 28.24
C ILE A 279 12.06 -10.57 29.62
N GLU A 280 12.86 -11.55 30.05
CA GLU A 280 12.76 -12.18 31.36
C GLU A 280 12.92 -11.19 32.53
N PHE A 281 13.71 -10.12 32.34
CA PHE A 281 13.93 -9.10 33.36
C PHE A 281 12.68 -8.23 33.53
N LEU A 282 12.07 -7.83 32.41
CA LEU A 282 10.86 -7.02 32.40
C LEU A 282 9.66 -7.78 32.99
N PHE A 283 9.45 -9.03 32.56
CA PHE A 283 8.44 -9.90 33.17
C PHE A 283 8.70 -10.11 34.65
N GLY A 284 9.96 -10.33 35.05
CA GLY A 284 10.34 -10.52 36.45
C GLY A 284 9.94 -9.31 37.30
N GLY A 285 10.33 -8.10 36.88
CA GLY A 285 10.02 -6.87 37.63
C GLY A 285 8.52 -6.58 37.69
N ARG A 286 7.80 -6.72 36.56
CA ARG A 286 6.37 -6.38 36.49
C ARG A 286 5.48 -7.37 37.21
N PHE A 287 5.70 -8.68 37.05
CA PHE A 287 4.91 -9.68 37.77
C PHE A 287 5.21 -9.71 39.27
N ASP A 288 6.43 -9.38 39.72
CA ASP A 288 6.74 -9.29 41.16
C ASP A 288 6.10 -8.04 41.80
N SER A 289 5.96 -6.97 41.03
CA SER A 289 5.26 -5.74 41.46
C SER A 289 3.73 -5.87 41.38
N ALA A 290 3.22 -6.87 40.65
CA ALA A 290 1.80 -7.09 40.48
C ALA A 290 1.18 -7.75 41.72
N ASN A 291 0.01 -7.26 42.17
CA ASN A 291 -0.71 -7.82 43.31
C ASN A 291 -1.52 -9.08 42.90
N LEU A 292 -0.82 -10.11 42.43
CA LEU A 292 -1.39 -11.39 42.01
C LEU A 292 -1.58 -12.34 43.21
N PRO A 293 -2.52 -13.29 43.15
CA PRO A 293 -2.75 -14.26 44.22
C PRO A 293 -1.59 -15.26 44.40
N PHE A 294 -0.63 -15.30 43.48
CA PHE A 294 0.59 -16.12 43.55
C PHE A 294 1.83 -15.26 43.27
N SER A 295 2.99 -15.72 43.74
CA SER A 295 4.28 -15.04 43.55
C SER A 295 5.15 -15.79 42.55
N ILE A 296 5.99 -15.06 41.82
CA ILE A 296 6.89 -15.66 40.83
C ILE A 296 8.25 -15.92 41.47
N ARG A 297 8.70 -17.18 41.46
CA ARG A 297 10.00 -17.58 42.04
C ARG A 297 11.20 -17.23 41.15
N GLY A 298 10.96 -17.15 39.84
CA GLY A 298 11.97 -16.88 38.85
C GLY A 298 11.40 -16.97 37.45
N VAL A 299 11.91 -16.12 36.57
CA VAL A 299 11.56 -16.04 35.16
C VAL A 299 12.68 -16.63 34.33
N ARG A 300 12.33 -17.35 33.26
CA ARG A 300 13.30 -17.81 32.27
C ARG A 300 12.74 -17.72 30.86
N LEU A 301 13.63 -17.45 29.91
CA LEU A 301 13.37 -17.63 28.49
C LEU A 301 13.59 -19.11 28.11
N ALA A 302 12.69 -19.68 27.32
CA ALA A 302 12.80 -21.04 26.83
C ALA A 302 13.96 -21.20 25.82
N ASP A 303 14.68 -22.32 25.88
CA ASP A 303 15.67 -22.66 24.84
C ASP A 303 14.98 -22.79 23.47
N ALA A 304 15.43 -22.07 22.44
CA ALA A 304 14.74 -21.97 21.14
C ALA A 304 13.22 -21.70 21.33
N PRO A 305 12.86 -20.48 21.75
CA PRO A 305 11.54 -20.15 22.30
C PRO A 305 10.41 -20.40 21.30
N GLU A 306 10.64 -20.15 20.02
CA GLU A 306 9.72 -20.42 18.90
C GLU A 306 9.23 -21.87 18.80
N GLU A 307 10.06 -22.84 19.21
CA GLU A 307 9.76 -24.26 19.08
C GLU A 307 9.12 -24.86 20.34
N SER A 308 9.12 -24.10 21.45
CA SER A 308 8.72 -24.56 22.78
C SER A 308 7.30 -25.15 22.82
N ALA A 309 6.36 -24.49 22.14
CA ALA A 309 4.97 -24.95 22.08
C ALA A 309 4.84 -26.31 21.38
N ALA A 310 5.49 -26.50 20.23
CA ALA A 310 5.47 -27.79 19.52
C ALA A 310 6.12 -28.92 20.34
N ARG A 311 7.25 -28.60 20.99
CA ARG A 311 7.96 -29.52 21.88
C ARG A 311 7.14 -29.91 23.10
N GLY A 312 6.44 -28.94 23.68
CA GLY A 312 5.51 -29.08 24.79
C GLY A 312 4.32 -29.95 24.43
N ALA A 313 3.69 -29.70 23.28
CA ALA A 313 2.61 -30.53 22.76
C ALA A 313 3.05 -31.99 22.60
N LEU A 314 4.25 -32.25 22.07
CA LEU A 314 4.76 -33.62 21.99
C LEU A 314 4.99 -34.25 23.38
N ALA A 315 5.42 -33.46 24.37
CA ALA A 315 5.59 -33.91 25.76
C ALA A 315 4.23 -34.22 26.43
N ALA A 316 3.22 -33.40 26.21
CA ALA A 316 1.84 -33.63 26.64
C ALA A 316 1.26 -34.92 26.02
N ALA A 317 1.47 -35.13 24.71
CA ALA A 317 1.05 -36.35 24.02
C ALA A 317 1.73 -37.61 24.59
N ARG A 318 3.00 -37.51 25.01
CA ARG A 318 3.72 -38.58 25.71
C ARG A 318 3.16 -38.84 27.11
N ALA A 319 2.76 -37.79 27.81
CA ALA A 319 2.18 -37.86 29.15
C ALA A 319 0.71 -38.32 29.16
N ASN A 320 0.06 -38.43 27.99
CA ASN A 320 -1.36 -38.74 27.86
C ASN A 320 -2.25 -37.74 28.59
N VAL A 321 -2.00 -36.47 28.32
CA VAL A 321 -2.86 -35.36 28.75
C VAL A 321 -4.25 -35.50 28.10
N GLU A 322 -5.29 -35.24 28.88
CA GLU A 322 -6.68 -35.15 28.39
C GLU A 322 -7.04 -33.69 28.11
N ALA A 323 -8.03 -33.44 27.26
CA ALA A 323 -8.46 -32.10 26.89
C ALA A 323 -8.91 -31.30 28.12
N ASP A 324 -8.48 -30.04 28.20
CA ASP A 324 -8.85 -29.12 29.27
C ASP A 324 -10.35 -28.75 29.21
N LYS A 325 -11.01 -28.68 30.37
CA LYS A 325 -12.42 -28.30 30.48
C LYS A 325 -12.65 -26.81 30.23
N THR A 326 -11.67 -25.95 30.52
CA THR A 326 -11.74 -24.49 30.25
C THR A 326 -11.83 -24.23 28.73
N ILE A 327 -11.13 -25.04 27.93
CA ILE A 327 -11.15 -25.00 26.46
C ILE A 327 -12.47 -25.55 25.85
N THR A 328 -13.32 -26.20 26.66
CA THR A 328 -14.54 -26.91 26.18
C THR A 328 -15.85 -26.39 26.76
N ARG A 329 -15.90 -25.20 27.37
CA ARG A 329 -17.14 -24.70 28.00
C ARG A 329 -18.14 -24.23 26.94
N PRO A 330 -19.31 -24.88 26.79
CA PRO A 330 -20.43 -24.30 26.05
C PRO A 330 -21.24 -23.42 27.01
N ASP A 331 -21.51 -22.19 26.61
CA ASP A 331 -22.36 -21.31 27.39
C ASP A 331 -23.81 -21.81 27.45
N GLY A 332 -24.29 -22.02 28.68
CA GLY A 332 -25.69 -22.20 29.03
C GLY A 332 -26.17 -23.64 29.27
N ALA A 333 -26.16 -24.07 30.55
CA ALA A 333 -27.32 -24.66 31.24
C ALA A 333 -26.93 -25.25 32.62
N ASP A 334 -27.21 -24.49 33.67
CA ASP A 334 -28.01 -24.88 34.85
C ASP A 334 -27.54 -25.99 35.83
N GLN A 335 -27.98 -25.80 37.08
CA GLN A 335 -28.14 -26.79 38.17
C GLN A 335 -26.96 -27.04 39.13
N ARG A 336 -27.15 -26.43 40.30
CA ARG A 336 -26.76 -26.93 41.62
C ARG A 336 -27.14 -28.41 41.75
N ASP A 337 -26.18 -29.26 42.10
CA ASP A 337 -26.44 -30.53 42.74
C ASP A 337 -25.53 -30.67 43.97
N ASP A 338 -26.21 -30.77 45.11
CA ASP A 338 -25.68 -31.06 46.43
C ASP A 338 -24.98 -32.43 46.46
N ALA A 339 -23.81 -32.51 47.11
CA ALA A 339 -23.29 -33.79 47.60
C ALA A 339 -22.52 -33.62 48.92
N ASP A 340 -23.28 -33.87 49.98
CA ASP A 340 -22.94 -34.17 51.37
C ASP A 340 -21.71 -35.09 51.56
N GLY A 341 -20.90 -34.80 52.58
CA GLY A 341 -19.67 -35.51 52.91
C GLY A 341 -19.20 -35.27 54.34
N GLY A 342 -20.03 -35.68 55.31
CA GLY A 342 -19.79 -35.53 56.75
C GLY A 342 -18.51 -36.17 57.31
N SER A 343 -17.86 -35.44 58.20
CA SER A 343 -16.75 -35.89 59.06
C SER A 343 -17.30 -36.50 60.36
N SER A 344 -16.91 -37.75 60.66
CA SER A 344 -17.20 -38.45 61.92
C SER A 344 -15.89 -38.79 62.63
N GLY A 345 -15.71 -38.34 63.88
CA GLY A 345 -14.59 -38.72 64.74
C GLY A 345 -14.71 -40.15 65.30
N PRO A 346 -13.66 -40.72 65.94
CA PRO A 346 -13.76 -42.05 66.54
C PRO A 346 -13.88 -42.00 68.06
N GLU A 347 -14.85 -42.75 68.58
CA GLU A 347 -15.00 -43.14 69.98
C GLU A 347 -14.24 -44.43 70.32
N SER A 348 -13.93 -44.54 71.61
CA SER A 348 -13.30 -45.65 72.33
C SER A 348 -14.20 -46.89 72.46
N SER A 349 -13.62 -48.09 72.38
CA SER A 349 -14.10 -49.25 73.14
C SER A 349 -13.00 -50.32 73.32
N THR A 350 -12.94 -50.86 74.55
CA THR A 350 -12.05 -51.93 75.00
C THR A 350 -12.87 -53.20 75.28
N GLU A 351 -12.43 -54.36 74.81
CA GLU A 351 -12.98 -55.68 75.15
C GLU A 351 -12.00 -56.56 75.94
N ASP A 352 -12.58 -57.37 76.81
CA ASP A 352 -12.04 -58.26 77.84
C ASP A 352 -12.23 -59.74 77.42
N VAL A 353 -11.27 -60.63 77.73
CA VAL A 353 -11.43 -62.10 77.64
C VAL A 353 -10.60 -62.80 78.74
N GLY A 354 -11.28 -63.58 79.59
CA GLY A 354 -10.68 -64.39 80.67
C GLY A 354 -10.41 -65.87 80.30
N THR A 355 -9.91 -66.66 81.27
CA THR A 355 -10.08 -68.12 81.33
C THR A 355 -9.77 -68.72 82.71
N GLU A 356 -10.55 -69.74 83.09
CA GLU A 356 -10.70 -70.41 84.40
C GLU A 356 -10.22 -71.90 84.33
N LEU A 357 -10.42 -72.67 85.44
CA LEU A 357 -10.51 -74.15 85.66
C LEU A 357 -9.44 -74.69 86.65
N THR A 358 -9.66 -75.22 87.87
CA THR A 358 -10.60 -76.15 88.61
C THR A 358 -10.33 -77.67 88.46
N PHE A 359 -10.50 -78.43 89.58
CA PHE A 359 -10.96 -79.84 89.82
C PHE A 359 -10.43 -80.32 91.23
N ASP A 360 -11.23 -80.55 92.29
CA ASP A 360 -12.16 -81.67 92.65
C ASP A 360 -11.45 -83.04 92.86
N ASP A 361 -11.77 -84.00 93.73
CA ASP A 361 -12.38 -84.20 95.07
C ASP A 361 -12.29 -85.74 95.34
N SER A 362 -12.48 -86.15 96.60
CA SER A 362 -13.04 -87.44 97.06
C SER A 362 -12.13 -88.63 97.42
N ALA A 363 -12.45 -89.16 98.60
CA ALA A 363 -11.88 -90.27 99.35
C ALA A 363 -12.40 -91.64 98.88
N ILE A 364 -11.69 -92.73 99.26
CA ILE A 364 -12.25 -93.99 99.82
C ILE A 364 -11.11 -94.87 100.36
N ASP A 365 -11.45 -95.57 101.44
CA ASP A 365 -10.65 -96.26 102.45
C ASP A 365 -10.27 -97.71 102.10
N ASP A 366 -9.36 -98.24 102.93
CA ASP A 366 -9.07 -99.64 103.27
C ASP A 366 -8.39 -100.57 102.24
N THR A 367 -7.13 -100.91 102.50
CA THR A 367 -6.75 -102.33 102.77
C THR A 367 -5.44 -102.42 103.57
N ILE A 368 -5.65 -102.85 104.81
CA ILE A 368 -4.76 -103.03 105.96
C ILE A 368 -3.83 -104.26 105.83
N ALA A 369 -2.69 -104.18 106.53
CA ALA A 369 -1.88 -105.28 107.10
C ALA A 369 -0.68 -105.89 106.34
N ALA A 370 -0.12 -105.26 105.31
CA ALA A 370 1.22 -105.63 104.80
C ALA A 370 2.16 -104.45 104.52
N GLN A 371 1.72 -103.21 104.81
CA GLN A 371 2.50 -101.99 104.58
C GLN A 371 3.21 -101.45 105.82
N SER A 372 2.96 -102.01 107.01
CA SER A 372 3.44 -101.42 108.27
C SER A 372 4.96 -101.47 108.43
N ASP A 373 5.64 -102.50 107.91
CA ASP A 373 7.11 -102.59 108.01
C ASP A 373 7.83 -101.80 106.90
N THR A 374 7.25 -101.73 105.68
CA THR A 374 7.78 -100.87 104.60
C THR A 374 7.55 -99.38 104.89
N ALA A 375 6.43 -99.04 105.54
CA ALA A 375 6.17 -97.67 105.98
C ALA A 375 7.13 -97.21 107.09
N ILE A 376 7.67 -98.13 107.90
CA ILE A 376 8.67 -97.81 108.94
C ILE A 376 10.05 -97.54 108.31
N GLU A 377 10.50 -98.33 107.33
CA GLU A 377 11.75 -98.06 106.60
C GLU A 377 11.66 -96.79 105.76
N GLN A 378 10.53 -96.55 105.07
CA GLN A 378 10.28 -95.29 104.38
C GLN A 378 10.15 -94.09 105.34
N LEU A 379 9.71 -94.30 106.59
CA LEU A 379 9.72 -93.26 107.63
C LEU A 379 11.15 -92.92 108.07
N PHE A 380 12.06 -93.90 108.15
CA PHE A 380 13.46 -93.63 108.49
C PHE A 380 14.21 -92.94 107.34
N ASP A 381 13.99 -93.35 106.09
CA ASP A 381 14.53 -92.63 104.94
C ASP A 381 13.92 -91.23 104.81
N ARG A 382 12.61 -91.08 105.03
CA ARG A 382 11.96 -89.77 105.05
C ARG A 382 12.40 -88.91 106.23
N LEU A 383 12.72 -89.49 107.38
CA LEU A 383 13.30 -88.77 108.52
C LEU A 383 14.74 -88.33 108.24
N ALA A 384 15.55 -89.16 107.59
CA ALA A 384 16.90 -88.78 107.17
C ALA A 384 16.90 -87.68 106.10
N THR A 385 15.95 -87.74 105.16
CA THR A 385 15.72 -86.66 104.19
C THR A 385 15.20 -85.41 104.89
N ARG A 386 14.28 -85.53 105.85
CA ARG A 386 13.80 -84.39 106.64
C ARG A 386 14.89 -83.76 107.50
N ASP A 387 15.80 -84.54 108.07
CA ASP A 387 16.94 -84.01 108.83
C ASP A 387 17.89 -83.23 107.91
N SER A 388 18.10 -83.71 106.68
CA SER A 388 18.89 -82.99 105.67
C SER A 388 18.20 -81.71 105.21
N GLU A 389 16.86 -81.74 105.01
CA GLU A 389 16.06 -80.56 104.69
C GLU A 389 16.02 -79.55 105.84
N ILE A 390 15.89 -80.01 107.10
CA ILE A 390 15.95 -79.14 108.29
C ILE A 390 17.32 -78.48 108.41
N GLN A 391 18.38 -79.16 107.99
CA GLN A 391 19.73 -78.61 108.01
C GLN A 391 19.93 -77.55 106.92
N SER A 392 19.40 -77.78 105.70
CA SER A 392 19.36 -76.75 104.64
C SER A 392 18.55 -75.53 105.07
N VAL A 393 17.36 -75.72 105.63
CA VAL A 393 16.51 -74.61 106.12
C VAL A 393 17.19 -73.84 107.25
N ARG A 394 18.06 -74.48 108.03
CA ARG A 394 18.84 -73.83 109.08
C ARG A 394 19.96 -72.98 108.50
N GLU A 395 20.65 -73.47 107.48
CA GLU A 395 21.66 -72.71 106.72
C GLU A 395 21.00 -71.50 106.04
N ASP A 396 19.86 -71.71 105.37
CA ASP A 396 19.08 -70.65 104.74
C ASP A 396 18.60 -69.59 105.76
N LEU A 397 18.23 -70.03 106.98
CA LEU A 397 17.85 -69.10 108.07
C LEU A 397 19.05 -68.31 108.59
N GLU A 398 20.24 -68.92 108.69
CA GLU A 398 21.47 -68.22 109.10
C GLU A 398 21.90 -67.18 108.06
N ASP A 399 21.78 -67.47 106.77
CA ASP A 399 22.01 -66.50 105.69
C ASP A 399 20.96 -65.37 105.72
N LEU A 400 19.69 -65.68 105.95
CA LEU A 400 18.63 -64.68 106.02
C LEU A 400 18.75 -63.77 107.26
N PHE A 401 19.31 -64.27 108.36
CA PHE A 401 19.65 -63.43 109.52
C PHE A 401 20.81 -62.48 109.22
N ALA A 402 21.80 -62.92 108.43
CA ALA A 402 22.89 -62.04 107.98
C ALA A 402 22.39 -60.96 107.00
N ASP A 403 21.47 -61.31 106.09
CA ASP A 403 20.82 -60.35 105.20
C ASP A 403 19.96 -59.34 105.98
N LEU A 404 19.27 -59.79 107.04
CA LEU A 404 18.48 -58.90 107.91
C LEU A 404 19.40 -57.93 108.67
N GLU A 405 20.53 -58.41 109.18
CA GLU A 405 21.53 -57.56 109.86
C GLU A 405 22.11 -56.51 108.90
N TYR A 406 22.38 -56.87 107.64
CA TYR A 406 22.80 -55.94 106.59
C TYR A 406 21.73 -54.89 106.24
N VAL A 407 20.45 -55.28 106.22
CA VAL A 407 19.34 -54.34 105.98
C VAL A 407 19.11 -53.42 107.19
N GLU A 408 19.28 -53.93 108.42
CA GLU A 408 19.15 -53.15 109.65
C GLU A 408 20.29 -52.12 109.78
N GLU A 409 21.52 -52.49 109.41
CA GLU A 409 22.68 -51.58 109.36
C GLU A 409 22.51 -50.48 108.30
N ARG A 410 21.80 -50.77 107.20
CA ARG A 410 21.47 -49.82 106.13
C ARG A 410 20.26 -48.93 106.44
N MET A 411 19.34 -49.36 107.29
CA MET A 411 18.23 -48.53 107.79
C MET A 411 18.59 -47.70 109.04
N ALA A 412 19.73 -47.98 109.69
CA ALA A 412 20.21 -47.24 110.85
C ALA A 412 21.13 -46.04 110.52
N ALA A 413 21.29 -45.65 109.25
CA ALA A 413 21.93 -44.40 108.87
C ALA A 413 20.93 -43.23 109.07
N ALA A 414 20.84 -42.73 110.29
CA ALA A 414 19.97 -41.61 110.68
C ALA A 414 20.35 -40.26 110.02
N ASP A 415 21.52 -40.17 109.38
CA ASP A 415 22.05 -38.92 108.81
C ASP A 415 21.32 -38.45 107.54
N ASP A 416 20.65 -39.35 106.79
CA ASP A 416 19.97 -38.99 105.53
C ASP A 416 18.56 -38.39 105.74
N VAL A 417 17.95 -38.56 106.93
CA VAL A 417 16.62 -38.01 107.26
C VAL A 417 16.73 -36.60 107.82
N GLU A 418 17.78 -36.30 108.59
CA GLU A 418 18.04 -34.95 109.13
C GLU A 418 18.36 -33.95 108.01
N GLY A 419 19.14 -34.35 106.99
CA GLY A 419 19.44 -33.50 105.84
C GLY A 419 18.26 -33.21 104.90
N LEU A 420 17.15 -33.94 105.00
CA LEU A 420 15.92 -33.68 104.26
C LEU A 420 15.02 -32.67 104.97
N ASP A 421 15.07 -32.62 106.30
CA ASP A 421 14.32 -31.67 107.13
C ASP A 421 14.89 -30.25 106.98
N ASP A 422 16.22 -30.11 107.06
CA ASP A 422 16.93 -28.83 106.84
C ASP A 422 16.62 -28.21 105.47
N ARG A 423 16.47 -29.07 104.43
CA ARG A 423 16.14 -28.63 103.07
C ARG A 423 14.68 -28.18 102.96
N LEU A 424 13.76 -28.84 103.65
CA LEU A 424 12.35 -28.45 103.65
C LEU A 424 12.13 -27.13 104.38
N GLU A 425 12.86 -26.88 105.46
CA GLU A 425 12.77 -25.61 106.20
C GLU A 425 13.32 -24.45 105.38
N THR A 426 14.45 -24.64 104.68
CA THR A 426 14.98 -23.63 103.74
C THR A 426 13.99 -23.30 102.62
N PHE A 427 13.33 -24.32 102.05
CA PHE A 427 12.35 -24.13 100.99
C PHE A 427 11.09 -23.40 101.47
N ALA A 428 10.70 -23.60 102.74
CA ALA A 428 9.57 -22.91 103.35
C ALA A 428 9.87 -21.42 103.58
N ASP A 429 11.08 -21.09 104.02
CA ASP A 429 11.54 -19.71 104.19
C ASP A 429 11.62 -18.98 102.84
N GLU A 430 12.17 -19.63 101.80
CA GLU A 430 12.23 -19.08 100.44
C GLU A 430 10.82 -18.82 99.87
N LEU A 431 9.86 -19.71 100.13
CA LEU A 431 8.48 -19.52 99.68
C LEU A 431 7.79 -18.33 100.39
N ALA A 432 8.06 -18.14 101.67
CA ALA A 432 7.50 -17.04 102.45
C ALA A 432 8.08 -15.68 102.05
N ASP A 433 9.39 -15.62 101.75
CA ASP A 433 10.03 -14.43 101.22
C ASP A 433 9.47 -14.08 99.82
N LEU A 434 9.25 -15.09 98.96
CA LEU A 434 8.66 -14.91 97.63
C LEU A 434 7.19 -14.44 97.69
N GLU A 435 6.40 -14.95 98.64
CA GLU A 435 5.03 -14.51 98.88
C GLU A 435 4.98 -13.05 99.35
N ALA A 436 5.89 -12.65 100.25
CA ALA A 436 6.01 -11.27 100.69
C ALA A 436 6.49 -10.31 99.58
N GLU A 437 7.40 -10.78 98.71
CA GLU A 437 7.87 -10.04 97.53
C GLU A 437 6.74 -9.89 96.48
N SER A 438 5.87 -10.88 96.33
CA SER A 438 4.67 -10.81 95.48
C SER A 438 3.64 -9.79 95.99
N GLU A 439 3.47 -9.64 97.30
CA GLU A 439 2.55 -8.64 97.88
C GLU A 439 3.05 -7.20 97.74
N THR A 440 4.33 -6.99 97.44
CA THR A 440 4.94 -5.65 97.30
C THR A 440 5.05 -5.14 95.86
N HIS A 441 4.91 -6.02 94.86
CA HIS A 441 5.15 -5.68 93.44
C HIS A 441 3.91 -5.48 92.55
N ALA A 442 2.70 -5.49 93.11
CA ALA A 442 1.53 -4.95 92.43
C ALA A 442 0.68 -4.19 93.46
N SER A 443 0.81 -2.87 93.52
CA SER A 443 -0.16 -2.10 94.30
C SER A 443 -1.50 -2.20 93.58
N ASN A 444 -2.62 -2.37 94.31
CA ASN A 444 -3.95 -2.36 93.70
C ASN A 444 -4.22 -1.07 92.89
N GLU A 445 -3.48 0.00 93.19
CA GLU A 445 -3.55 1.28 92.47
C GLU A 445 -2.95 1.19 91.06
N ASP A 446 -1.85 0.44 90.87
CA ASP A 446 -1.28 0.22 89.53
C ASP A 446 -2.21 -0.64 88.65
N VAL A 447 -2.93 -1.59 89.26
CA VAL A 447 -3.92 -2.43 88.56
C VAL A 447 -5.16 -1.62 88.18
N GLU A 448 -5.64 -0.73 89.07
CA GLU A 448 -6.75 0.18 88.75
C GLU A 448 -6.40 1.17 87.64
N ILE A 449 -5.15 1.70 87.62
CA ILE A 449 -4.67 2.55 86.52
C ILE A 449 -4.63 1.77 85.20
N LEU A 450 -4.14 0.53 85.22
CA LEU A 450 -4.08 -0.30 84.01
C LEU A 450 -5.47 -0.66 83.48
N ASP A 451 -6.45 -0.88 84.36
CA ASP A 451 -7.86 -1.10 84.00
C ASP A 451 -8.48 0.16 83.38
N ASP A 452 -8.19 1.35 83.93
CA ASP A 452 -8.63 2.62 83.35
C ASP A 452 -7.97 2.88 81.98
N ASP A 453 -6.68 2.61 81.84
CA ASP A 453 -5.96 2.72 80.56
C ASP A 453 -6.51 1.72 79.51
N LEU A 454 -6.84 0.49 79.93
CA LEU A 454 -7.45 -0.51 79.07
C LEU A 454 -8.85 -0.09 78.62
N ALA A 455 -9.64 0.53 79.50
CA ALA A 455 -10.95 1.07 79.15
C ALA A 455 -10.84 2.22 78.14
N ASN A 456 -9.90 3.15 78.35
CA ASN A 456 -9.65 4.25 77.41
C ASN A 456 -9.18 3.73 76.05
N LEU A 457 -8.31 2.71 76.03
CA LEU A 457 -7.85 2.09 74.78
C LEU A 457 -8.99 1.38 74.05
N SER A 458 -9.91 0.74 74.78
CA SER A 458 -11.10 0.12 74.20
C SER A 458 -12.04 1.14 73.57
N ASP A 459 -12.25 2.28 74.22
CA ASP A 459 -13.10 3.36 73.68
C ASP A 459 -12.45 3.98 72.43
N ALA A 460 -11.13 4.19 72.45
CA ALA A 460 -10.39 4.68 71.28
C ALA A 460 -10.41 3.69 70.11
N LEU A 461 -10.35 2.37 70.39
CA LEU A 461 -10.47 1.34 69.36
C LEU A 461 -11.86 1.34 68.72
N ALA A 462 -12.92 1.58 69.50
CA ALA A 462 -14.28 1.67 68.99
C ALA A 462 -14.49 2.93 68.12
N GLU A 463 -13.90 4.07 68.50
CA GLU A 463 -13.94 5.29 67.68
C GLU A 463 -13.17 5.08 66.36
N LEU A 464 -12.04 4.37 66.39
CA LEU A 464 -11.30 4.03 65.18
C LEU A 464 -12.06 3.05 64.28
N GLU A 465 -12.81 2.11 64.86
CA GLU A 465 -13.69 1.19 64.10
C GLU A 465 -14.80 1.98 63.38
N ASP A 466 -15.45 2.94 64.07
CA ASP A 466 -16.44 3.83 63.47
C ASP A 466 -15.84 4.70 62.35
N ASP A 467 -14.63 5.23 62.53
CA ASP A 467 -13.91 6.01 61.50
C ASP A 467 -13.58 5.14 60.27
N VAL A 468 -13.19 3.88 60.48
CA VAL A 468 -12.93 2.92 59.39
C VAL A 468 -14.21 2.62 58.62
N ASP A 469 -15.33 2.39 59.30
CA ASP A 469 -16.63 2.18 58.66
C ASP A 469 -17.08 3.40 57.82
N GLU A 470 -16.77 4.63 58.27
CA GLU A 470 -17.03 5.85 57.51
C GLU A 470 -16.14 5.95 56.26
N VAL A 471 -14.86 5.58 56.38
CA VAL A 471 -13.93 5.52 55.24
C VAL A 471 -14.37 4.47 54.22
N ASP A 472 -14.78 3.28 54.67
CA ASP A 472 -15.28 2.23 53.77
C ASP A 472 -16.53 2.70 53.01
N THR A 473 -17.46 3.37 53.69
CA THR A 473 -18.64 3.96 53.04
C THR A 473 -18.26 5.04 52.03
N ALA A 474 -17.26 5.88 52.34
CA ALA A 474 -16.76 6.89 51.43
C ALA A 474 -16.05 6.27 50.21
N LEU A 475 -15.33 5.17 50.42
CA LEU A 475 -14.66 4.42 49.35
C LEU A 475 -15.67 3.82 48.39
N GLU A 476 -16.73 3.16 48.89
CA GLU A 476 -17.81 2.62 48.06
C GLU A 476 -18.48 3.71 47.20
N ALA A 477 -18.64 4.92 47.74
CA ALA A 477 -19.19 6.05 47.00
C ALA A 477 -18.25 6.53 45.89
N VAL A 478 -16.95 6.64 46.17
CA VAL A 478 -15.94 7.01 45.16
C VAL A 478 -15.82 5.96 44.06
N GLU A 479 -15.86 4.68 44.41
CA GLU A 479 -15.85 3.59 43.43
C GLU A 479 -17.07 3.64 42.51
N THR A 480 -18.25 3.95 43.07
CA THR A 480 -19.48 4.13 42.29
C THR A 480 -19.37 5.34 41.35
N ASP A 481 -18.91 6.49 41.85
CA ASP A 481 -18.74 7.69 41.04
C ASP A 481 -17.71 7.47 39.92
N ALA A 482 -16.61 6.76 40.21
CA ALA A 482 -15.58 6.43 39.22
C ALA A 482 -16.10 5.45 38.15
N ALA A 483 -16.93 4.48 38.54
CA ALA A 483 -17.59 3.58 37.59
C ALA A 483 -18.55 4.32 36.67
N ASP A 484 -19.35 5.25 37.21
CA ASP A 484 -20.25 6.10 36.43
C ASP A 484 -19.46 7.01 35.45
N GLU A 485 -18.36 7.60 35.89
CA GLU A 485 -17.49 8.41 35.02
C GLU A 485 -16.83 7.57 33.91
N ARG A 486 -16.36 6.36 34.23
CA ARG A 486 -15.82 5.42 33.24
C ARG A 486 -16.86 5.05 32.18
N ALA A 487 -18.09 4.74 32.58
CA ALA A 487 -19.17 4.42 31.64
C ALA A 487 -19.47 5.60 30.69
N ILE A 488 -19.48 6.84 31.20
CA ILE A 488 -19.66 8.04 30.37
C ILE A 488 -18.47 8.21 29.39
N LEU A 489 -17.25 7.91 29.83
CA LEU A 489 -16.06 8.02 28.99
C LEU A 489 -16.06 6.96 27.88
N GLU A 490 -16.50 5.75 28.19
CA GLU A 490 -16.66 4.64 27.26
C GLU A 490 -17.73 4.96 26.20
N ASP A 491 -18.90 5.50 26.60
CA ASP A 491 -19.92 5.98 25.66
C ASP A 491 -19.33 7.05 24.71
N ARG A 492 -18.53 7.99 25.24
CA ARG A 492 -17.89 9.04 24.42
C ARG A 492 -16.80 8.51 23.49
N LEU A 493 -16.07 7.48 23.91
CA LEU A 493 -15.08 6.79 23.07
C LEU A 493 -15.77 6.00 21.96
N GLY A 494 -16.92 5.37 22.26
CA GLY A 494 -17.76 4.71 21.27
C GLY A 494 -18.30 5.70 20.23
N ASP A 495 -18.82 6.86 20.66
CA ASP A 495 -19.24 7.94 19.76
C ASP A 495 -18.07 8.43 18.88
N LEU A 496 -16.88 8.62 19.46
CA LEU A 496 -15.70 9.08 18.72
C LEU A 496 -15.19 8.03 17.73
N ALA A 497 -15.22 6.75 18.09
CA ALA A 497 -14.88 5.65 17.19
C ALA A 497 -15.83 5.61 15.99
N GLY A 498 -17.14 5.79 16.22
CA GLY A 498 -18.13 5.90 15.15
C GLY A 498 -17.90 7.11 14.24
N ASP A 499 -17.53 8.27 14.80
CA ASP A 499 -17.15 9.44 14.01
C ASP A 499 -15.89 9.17 13.15
N LEU A 500 -14.94 8.39 13.67
CA LEU A 500 -13.69 8.04 12.98
C LEU A 500 -13.96 7.06 11.83
N GLU A 501 -14.83 6.06 12.03
CA GLU A 501 -15.33 5.18 10.96
C GLU A 501 -16.06 5.97 9.85
N GLU A 502 -16.85 7.01 10.20
CA GLU A 502 -17.48 7.87 9.19
C GLU A 502 -16.45 8.69 8.40
N ILE A 503 -15.39 9.16 9.05
CA ILE A 503 -14.29 9.88 8.38
C ILE A 503 -13.53 8.94 7.43
N ASP A 504 -13.28 7.70 7.86
CA ASP A 504 -12.58 6.70 7.06
C ASP A 504 -13.37 6.37 5.78
N ALA A 505 -14.67 6.07 5.92
CA ALA A 505 -15.56 5.85 4.78
C ALA A 505 -15.64 7.07 3.82
N ARG A 506 -15.55 8.30 4.36
CA ARG A 506 -15.47 9.51 3.52
C ARG A 506 -14.12 9.63 2.80
N THR A 507 -13.03 9.16 3.40
CA THR A 507 -11.70 9.15 2.81
C THR A 507 -11.63 8.15 1.67
N GLU A 508 -12.14 6.92 1.86
CA GLU A 508 -12.27 5.93 0.79
C GLU A 508 -13.09 6.47 -0.40
N THR A 509 -14.21 7.13 -0.11
CA THR A 509 -15.03 7.77 -1.15
C THR A 509 -14.25 8.88 -1.88
N LEU A 510 -13.42 9.65 -1.17
CA LEU A 510 -12.60 10.70 -1.75
C LEU A 510 -11.49 10.12 -2.65
N ASP A 511 -10.90 8.99 -2.26
CA ASP A 511 -9.89 8.29 -3.05
C ASP A 511 -10.50 7.69 -4.32
N ASP A 512 -11.69 7.11 -4.24
CA ASP A 512 -12.46 6.69 -5.41
C ASP A 512 -12.77 7.86 -6.35
N ASP A 513 -13.20 9.00 -5.80
CA ASP A 513 -13.47 10.22 -6.57
C ASP A 513 -12.17 10.78 -7.21
N LEU A 514 -11.03 10.74 -6.53
CA LEU A 514 -9.73 11.17 -7.04
C LEU A 514 -9.23 10.23 -8.15
N ALA A 515 -9.37 8.92 -7.98
CA ALA A 515 -9.05 7.94 -9.00
C ALA A 515 -9.90 8.15 -10.26
N ALA A 516 -11.21 8.39 -10.08
CA ALA A 516 -12.09 8.73 -11.18
C ALA A 516 -11.70 10.05 -11.87
N LEU A 517 -11.31 11.07 -11.10
CA LEU A 517 -10.85 12.35 -11.64
C LEU A 517 -9.54 12.20 -12.42
N SER A 518 -8.59 11.41 -11.90
CA SER A 518 -7.32 11.11 -12.56
C SER A 518 -7.55 10.38 -13.88
N ALA A 519 -8.40 9.35 -13.90
CA ALA A 519 -8.77 8.64 -15.13
C ALA A 519 -9.47 9.56 -16.13
N ALA A 520 -10.34 10.46 -15.66
CA ALA A 520 -10.97 11.46 -16.52
C ALA A 520 -9.95 12.47 -17.09
N LEU A 521 -8.91 12.80 -16.33
CA LEU A 521 -7.84 13.69 -16.75
C LEU A 521 -6.93 13.02 -17.79
N GLU A 522 -6.56 11.76 -17.58
CA GLU A 522 -5.85 10.95 -18.58
C GLU A 522 -6.66 10.80 -19.87
N GLN A 523 -7.98 10.59 -19.75
CA GLN A 523 -8.85 10.51 -20.92
C GLN A 523 -8.94 11.86 -21.64
N LEU A 524 -9.02 12.97 -20.90
CA LEU A 524 -8.99 14.31 -21.50
C LEU A 524 -7.63 14.60 -22.15
N GLU A 525 -6.53 14.15 -21.55
CA GLU A 525 -5.19 14.26 -22.13
C GLU A 525 -5.08 13.42 -23.40
N ALA A 526 -5.62 12.20 -23.42
CA ALA A 526 -5.67 11.37 -24.62
C ALA A 526 -6.55 11.98 -25.73
N ASP A 527 -7.69 12.59 -25.37
CA ASP A 527 -8.58 13.29 -26.30
C ASP A 527 -7.95 14.59 -26.81
N ALA A 528 -7.21 15.32 -25.97
CA ALA A 528 -6.46 16.53 -26.35
C ALA A 528 -5.19 16.20 -27.15
N ALA A 529 -4.57 15.05 -26.87
CA ALA A 529 -3.47 14.45 -27.61
C ALA A 529 -3.95 13.64 -28.83
N ALA A 530 -5.20 13.82 -29.28
CA ALA A 530 -5.64 13.43 -30.60
C ALA A 530 -4.96 14.30 -31.67
N GLU A 531 -3.64 14.20 -31.75
CA GLU A 531 -2.78 14.69 -32.82
C GLU A 531 -3.31 14.22 -34.17
N SER A 532 -3.94 13.04 -34.24
CA SER A 532 -4.63 12.56 -35.44
C SER A 532 -5.75 13.48 -35.94
N ALA A 533 -6.47 14.17 -35.05
CA ALA A 533 -7.50 15.13 -35.45
C ALA A 533 -6.89 16.45 -35.94
N LEU A 534 -5.77 16.88 -35.34
CA LEU A 534 -5.00 18.04 -35.82
C LEU A 534 -4.29 17.73 -37.14
N GLU A 535 -3.74 16.54 -37.33
CA GLU A 535 -3.16 16.06 -38.59
C GLU A 535 -4.22 16.03 -39.70
N GLU A 536 -5.45 15.57 -39.43
CA GLU A 536 -6.54 15.58 -40.41
C GLU A 536 -6.95 17.02 -40.78
N VAL A 537 -6.96 17.93 -39.81
CA VAL A 537 -7.21 19.36 -40.04
C VAL A 537 -6.05 20.00 -40.82
N GLU A 538 -4.80 19.68 -40.50
CA GLU A 538 -3.61 20.16 -41.22
C GLU A 538 -3.54 19.63 -42.65
N GLU A 539 -3.92 18.37 -42.88
CA GLU A 539 -4.04 17.80 -44.22
C GLU A 539 -5.15 18.52 -44.99
N THR A 540 -6.28 18.81 -44.34
CA THR A 540 -7.39 19.57 -44.94
C THR A 540 -6.98 21.00 -45.27
N VAL A 541 -6.26 21.67 -44.37
CA VAL A 541 -5.73 23.03 -44.60
C VAL A 541 -4.70 23.01 -45.72
N SER A 542 -3.80 22.04 -45.75
CA SER A 542 -2.82 21.87 -46.85
C SER A 542 -3.51 21.65 -48.19
N ARG A 543 -4.58 20.84 -48.20
CA ARG A 543 -5.41 20.64 -49.39
C ARG A 543 -6.11 21.93 -49.82
N LEU A 544 -6.71 22.66 -48.90
CA LEU A 544 -7.37 23.94 -49.17
C LEU A 544 -6.38 25.00 -49.67
N THR A 545 -5.14 25.03 -49.14
CA THR A 545 -4.07 25.90 -49.62
C THR A 545 -3.70 25.57 -51.05
N ASN A 546 -3.51 24.28 -51.38
CA ASN A 546 -3.25 23.86 -52.76
C ASN A 546 -4.42 24.21 -53.71
N ASP A 547 -5.66 23.96 -53.28
CA ASP A 547 -6.86 24.31 -54.05
C ASP A 547 -6.95 25.84 -54.26
N LEU A 548 -6.54 26.65 -53.27
CA LEU A 548 -6.49 28.11 -53.35
C LEU A 548 -5.41 28.59 -54.34
N GLU A 549 -4.21 28.00 -54.32
CA GLU A 549 -3.15 28.29 -55.28
C GLU A 549 -3.57 27.92 -56.72
N GLU A 550 -4.25 26.78 -56.90
CA GLU A 550 -4.79 26.39 -58.20
C GLU A 550 -5.88 27.36 -58.66
N LEU A 551 -6.75 27.81 -57.76
CA LEU A 551 -7.77 28.80 -58.06
C LEU A 551 -7.15 30.15 -58.43
N GLU A 552 -6.14 30.62 -57.70
CA GLU A 552 -5.38 31.83 -58.01
C GLU A 552 -4.75 31.75 -59.40
N ALA A 553 -4.05 30.65 -59.71
CA ALA A 553 -3.50 30.42 -61.03
C ALA A 553 -4.59 30.37 -62.13
N THR A 554 -5.80 29.92 -61.79
CA THR A 554 -6.93 29.92 -62.71
C THR A 554 -7.45 31.34 -62.93
N VAL A 555 -7.54 32.15 -61.87
CA VAL A 555 -7.88 33.57 -61.93
C VAL A 555 -6.87 34.31 -62.82
N ASP A 556 -5.57 34.16 -62.60
CA ASP A 556 -4.52 34.79 -63.43
C ASP A 556 -4.66 34.44 -64.92
N ARG A 557 -4.94 33.17 -65.22
CA ARG A 557 -5.19 32.73 -66.61
C ARG A 557 -6.45 33.36 -67.17
N THR A 558 -7.51 33.51 -66.36
CA THR A 558 -8.73 34.19 -66.82
C THR A 558 -8.51 35.68 -67.03
N GLU A 559 -7.75 36.35 -66.17
CA GLU A 559 -7.36 37.75 -66.35
C GLU A 559 -6.57 37.94 -67.65
N THR A 560 -5.54 37.12 -67.87
CA THR A 560 -4.76 37.13 -69.12
C THR A 560 -5.66 36.93 -70.35
N ARG A 561 -6.67 36.04 -70.25
CA ARG A 561 -7.64 35.83 -71.32
C ARG A 561 -8.57 37.03 -71.52
N VAL A 562 -8.99 37.68 -70.45
CA VAL A 562 -9.82 38.90 -70.50
C VAL A 562 -9.04 40.04 -71.13
N GLU A 563 -7.77 40.23 -70.77
CA GLU A 563 -6.87 41.19 -71.44
C GLU A 563 -6.70 40.86 -72.92
N GLY A 564 -6.52 39.57 -73.26
CA GLY A 564 -6.48 39.12 -74.65
C GLY A 564 -7.78 39.41 -75.41
N PHE A 565 -8.95 39.23 -74.77
CA PHE A 565 -10.24 39.61 -75.37
C PHE A 565 -10.38 41.12 -75.52
N ALA A 566 -9.94 41.91 -74.53
CA ALA A 566 -9.94 43.36 -74.59
C ALA A 566 -9.07 43.86 -75.77
N GLY A 567 -7.85 43.34 -75.91
CA GLY A 567 -6.97 43.68 -77.04
C GLY A 567 -7.58 43.31 -78.40
N ARG A 568 -8.22 42.14 -78.50
CA ARG A 568 -8.95 41.74 -79.73
C ARG A 568 -10.16 42.62 -80.01
N LEU A 569 -10.85 43.11 -78.98
CA LEU A 569 -11.97 44.04 -79.14
C LEU A 569 -11.49 45.42 -79.58
N GLU A 570 -10.35 45.90 -79.09
CA GLU A 570 -9.71 47.13 -79.59
C GLU A 570 -9.25 46.99 -81.05
N GLU A 571 -8.67 45.86 -81.42
CA GLU A 571 -8.32 45.56 -82.81
C GLU A 571 -9.57 45.49 -83.71
N LEU A 572 -10.65 44.86 -83.22
CA LEU A 572 -11.92 44.86 -83.95
C LEU A 572 -12.51 46.26 -84.07
N ALA A 573 -12.43 47.08 -83.03
CA ALA A 573 -12.90 48.47 -83.06
C ALA A 573 -12.14 49.28 -84.11
N THR A 574 -10.80 49.23 -84.10
CA THR A 574 -9.97 49.91 -85.12
C THR A 574 -10.26 49.40 -86.53
N ARG A 575 -10.45 48.09 -86.71
CA ARG A 575 -10.82 47.53 -88.02
C ARG A 575 -12.22 47.95 -88.46
N ILE A 576 -13.17 48.09 -87.54
CA ILE A 576 -14.51 48.62 -87.84
C ILE A 576 -14.42 50.09 -88.22
N ASP A 577 -13.60 50.89 -87.55
CA ASP A 577 -13.37 52.29 -87.90
C ASP A 577 -12.73 52.42 -89.30
N ASP A 578 -11.71 51.61 -89.59
CA ASP A 578 -11.08 51.58 -90.93
C ASP A 578 -12.06 51.15 -92.03
N VAL A 579 -12.86 50.11 -91.78
CA VAL A 579 -13.90 49.67 -92.73
C VAL A 579 -14.95 50.76 -92.89
N SER A 580 -15.35 51.44 -91.81
CA SER A 580 -16.32 52.54 -91.88
C SER A 580 -15.76 53.69 -92.71
N GLY A 581 -14.50 54.09 -92.51
CA GLY A 581 -13.83 55.09 -93.33
C GLY A 581 -13.71 54.69 -94.81
N HIS A 582 -13.38 53.42 -95.09
CA HIS A 582 -13.35 52.93 -96.47
C HIS A 582 -14.74 52.92 -97.12
N LEU A 583 -15.78 52.58 -96.35
CA LEU A 583 -17.16 52.60 -96.83
C LEU A 583 -17.62 54.04 -97.14
N GLU A 584 -17.23 55.01 -96.31
CA GLU A 584 -17.44 56.45 -96.58
C GLU A 584 -16.76 56.89 -97.88
N GLU A 585 -15.49 56.51 -98.10
CA GLU A 585 -14.80 56.81 -99.36
C GLU A 585 -15.46 56.15 -100.59
N GLU A 586 -15.92 54.90 -100.46
CA GLU A 586 -16.63 54.21 -101.56
C GLU A 586 -17.99 54.87 -101.84
N PHE A 587 -18.68 55.39 -100.82
CA PHE A 587 -19.88 56.19 -101.03
C PHE A 587 -19.57 57.50 -101.77
N GLU A 588 -18.50 58.21 -101.39
CA GLU A 588 -18.07 59.41 -102.12
C GLU A 588 -17.73 59.10 -103.58
N ARG A 589 -16.98 58.00 -103.85
CA ARG A 589 -16.69 57.56 -105.23
C ARG A 589 -17.96 57.15 -105.99
N SER A 590 -18.91 56.52 -105.32
CA SER A 590 -20.19 56.15 -105.92
C SER A 590 -21.01 57.38 -106.30
N ASP A 591 -21.02 58.41 -105.46
CA ASP A 591 -21.69 59.69 -105.74
C ASP A 591 -21.00 60.42 -106.91
N GLU A 592 -19.66 60.52 -106.91
CA GLU A 592 -18.92 61.08 -108.05
C GLU A 592 -19.19 60.32 -109.35
N ARG A 593 -19.32 58.99 -109.27
CA ARG A 593 -19.65 58.15 -110.42
C ARG A 593 -21.10 58.35 -110.87
N ALA A 594 -22.03 58.56 -109.94
CA ALA A 594 -23.41 58.89 -110.26
C ALA A 594 -23.49 60.25 -110.97
N ASP A 595 -22.79 61.27 -110.48
CA ASP A 595 -22.68 62.59 -111.12
C ASP A 595 -22.06 62.48 -112.53
N ALA A 596 -21.02 61.66 -112.68
CA ALA A 596 -20.41 61.41 -113.98
C ALA A 596 -21.37 60.69 -114.94
N ILE A 597 -22.14 59.71 -114.46
CA ILE A 597 -23.16 59.02 -115.25
C ILE A 597 -24.25 60.02 -115.67
N GLU A 598 -24.71 60.88 -114.77
CA GLU A 598 -25.69 61.93 -115.09
C GLU A 598 -25.15 62.85 -116.20
N ALA A 599 -23.90 63.30 -116.10
CA ALA A 599 -23.27 64.10 -117.14
C ALA A 599 -23.16 63.36 -118.48
N THR A 600 -22.88 62.05 -118.48
CA THR A 600 -22.89 61.26 -119.72
C THR A 600 -24.28 61.09 -120.30
N LEU A 601 -25.31 60.95 -119.45
CA LEU A 601 -26.70 60.85 -119.91
C LEU A 601 -27.16 62.17 -120.55
N ASP A 602 -26.80 63.31 -119.96
CA ASP A 602 -27.08 64.63 -120.55
C ASP A 602 -26.40 64.78 -121.91
N ALA A 603 -25.13 64.38 -122.02
CA ALA A 603 -24.41 64.40 -123.30
C ALA A 603 -25.06 63.48 -124.34
N VAL A 604 -25.50 62.28 -123.93
CA VAL A 604 -26.22 61.35 -124.81
C VAL A 604 -27.56 61.94 -125.24
N ASP A 605 -28.30 62.64 -124.37
CA ASP A 605 -29.56 63.30 -124.73
C ASP A 605 -29.35 64.43 -125.75
N GLU A 606 -28.28 65.20 -125.61
CA GLU A 606 -27.86 66.21 -126.60
C GLU A 606 -27.49 65.55 -127.94
N GLU A 607 -26.72 64.46 -127.92
CA GLU A 607 -26.38 63.70 -129.13
C GLU A 607 -27.64 63.11 -129.78
N LEU A 608 -28.57 62.56 -129.00
CA LEU A 608 -29.81 61.97 -129.51
C LEU A 608 -30.72 63.05 -130.12
N THR A 609 -30.73 64.24 -129.54
CA THR A 609 -31.37 65.43 -130.12
C THR A 609 -30.71 65.83 -131.45
N ALA A 610 -29.38 65.82 -131.54
CA ALA A 610 -28.65 66.11 -132.77
C ALA A 610 -28.87 65.04 -133.85
N VAL A 611 -28.88 63.76 -133.47
CA VAL A 611 -29.20 62.62 -134.34
C VAL A 611 -30.62 62.75 -134.85
N ASN A 612 -31.60 63.09 -134.01
CA ASN A 612 -32.98 63.28 -134.41
C ASN A 612 -33.13 64.44 -135.41
N LYS A 613 -32.44 65.55 -135.18
CA LYS A 613 -32.36 66.66 -136.14
C LYS A 613 -31.75 66.24 -137.48
N THR A 614 -30.69 65.42 -137.44
CA THR A 614 -30.05 64.87 -138.63
C THR A 614 -30.97 63.89 -139.36
N LEU A 615 -31.65 63.00 -138.63
CA LEU A 615 -32.63 62.07 -139.18
C LEU A 615 -33.80 62.80 -139.83
N SER A 616 -34.28 63.88 -139.22
CA SER A 616 -35.31 64.74 -139.82
C SER A 616 -34.84 65.35 -141.14
N ALA A 617 -33.63 65.93 -141.17
CA ALA A 617 -33.04 66.44 -142.41
C ALA A 617 -32.82 65.32 -143.46
N ARG A 618 -32.46 64.11 -143.00
CA ARG A 618 -32.27 62.94 -143.86
C ARG A 618 -33.60 62.40 -144.38
N ALA A 619 -34.68 62.50 -143.62
CA ALA A 619 -36.04 62.18 -144.04
C ALA A 619 -36.51 63.14 -145.13
N GLU A 620 -36.31 64.46 -144.95
CA GLU A 620 -36.57 65.46 -146.00
C GLU A 620 -35.74 65.19 -147.27
N SER A 621 -34.45 64.87 -147.11
CA SER A 621 -33.59 64.49 -148.25
C SER A 621 -34.04 63.18 -148.90
N LEU A 622 -34.49 62.21 -148.13
CA LEU A 622 -35.04 60.94 -148.64
C LEU A 622 -36.34 61.15 -149.39
N GLU A 623 -37.20 62.06 -148.93
CA GLU A 623 -38.41 62.47 -149.65
C GLU A 623 -38.05 63.07 -151.02
N GLN A 624 -37.06 63.96 -151.04
CA GLN A 624 -36.55 64.57 -152.28
C GLN A 624 -35.88 63.55 -153.21
N ARG A 625 -35.16 62.57 -152.63
CA ARG A 625 -34.58 61.45 -153.37
C ARG A 625 -35.63 60.44 -153.82
N LEU A 626 -36.74 60.26 -153.11
CA LEU A 626 -37.84 59.40 -153.52
C LEU A 626 -38.62 60.05 -154.67
N GLU A 627 -38.79 61.37 -154.67
CA GLU A 627 -39.28 62.12 -155.82
C GLU A 627 -38.39 61.85 -157.04
N THR A 628 -37.07 62.03 -156.87
CA THR A 628 -36.08 61.72 -157.92
C THR A 628 -36.10 60.24 -158.31
N ALA A 629 -36.25 59.34 -157.33
CA ALA A 629 -36.26 57.91 -157.56
C ALA A 629 -37.52 57.49 -158.32
N ARG A 630 -38.66 58.13 -158.06
CA ARG A 630 -39.89 57.97 -158.83
C ARG A 630 -39.66 58.36 -160.29
N ASP A 631 -39.00 59.49 -160.53
CA ASP A 631 -38.58 59.90 -161.87
C ASP A 631 -37.60 58.88 -162.51
N THR A 632 -36.68 58.29 -161.73
CA THR A 632 -35.77 57.25 -162.24
C THR A 632 -36.42 55.88 -162.39
N ILE A 633 -37.47 55.54 -161.64
CA ILE A 633 -38.23 54.29 -161.78
C ILE A 633 -39.10 54.37 -163.04
N GLU A 634 -39.67 55.54 -163.34
CA GLU A 634 -40.26 55.82 -164.66
C GLU A 634 -39.20 55.63 -165.77
N ALA A 635 -37.95 56.00 -165.52
CA ALA A 635 -36.84 55.73 -166.44
C ALA A 635 -36.35 54.25 -166.44
N LEU A 636 -36.47 53.49 -165.33
CA LEU A 636 -35.97 52.11 -165.16
C LEU A 636 -37.02 51.03 -165.49
N GLU A 637 -38.32 51.33 -165.49
CA GLU A 637 -39.32 50.50 -166.20
C GLU A 637 -38.97 50.38 -167.68
N THR A 638 -38.20 51.33 -168.21
CA THR A 638 -37.66 51.26 -169.57
C THR A 638 -36.43 50.34 -169.68
N ALA A 639 -35.87 49.78 -168.59
CA ALA A 639 -34.50 49.18 -168.60
C ALA A 639 -34.23 47.84 -167.84
N ALA A 640 -35.14 47.20 -167.10
CA ALA A 640 -34.79 46.03 -166.25
C ALA A 640 -35.18 44.63 -166.80
N VAL A 641 -34.16 43.85 -167.21
CA VAL A 641 -34.12 42.38 -167.43
C VAL A 641 -32.75 41.83 -166.88
N SER A 642 -32.74 40.73 -166.05
CA SER A 642 -31.66 39.74 -165.63
C SER A 642 -31.09 39.66 -164.14
N ARG A 643 -30.53 38.49 -163.67
CA ARG A 643 -30.65 37.80 -162.31
C ARG A 643 -29.40 36.99 -161.79
N ASP A 644 -28.70 37.33 -160.66
CA ASP A 644 -27.46 36.60 -160.18
C ASP A 644 -26.99 36.69 -158.67
N ARG A 645 -27.82 36.73 -157.59
CA ARG A 645 -27.31 37.06 -156.20
C ARG A 645 -27.50 36.04 -155.03
N VAL A 646 -27.72 34.74 -155.23
CA VAL A 646 -28.24 33.85 -154.15
C VAL A 646 -27.20 32.98 -153.37
N ASP A 647 -25.99 32.72 -153.84
CA ASP A 647 -25.15 31.62 -153.31
C ASP A 647 -24.27 31.88 -152.05
N ALA A 648 -24.24 33.08 -151.47
CA ALA A 648 -23.19 33.45 -150.48
C ALA A 648 -23.47 33.11 -148.99
N VAL A 649 -24.53 32.37 -148.67
CA VAL A 649 -25.07 32.30 -147.28
C VAL A 649 -24.72 30.98 -146.54
N GLU A 650 -24.15 29.97 -147.19
CA GLU A 650 -24.06 28.59 -146.67
C GLU A 650 -22.86 28.30 -145.73
N ASP A 651 -21.76 29.05 -145.80
CA ASP A 651 -20.47 28.67 -145.18
C ASP A 651 -20.34 28.93 -143.65
N ASN A 652 -21.14 29.84 -143.06
CA ASN A 652 -20.90 30.32 -141.69
C ASN A 652 -21.31 29.37 -140.54
N LEU A 653 -21.89 28.19 -140.82
CA LEU A 653 -22.47 27.32 -139.78
C LEU A 653 -21.47 26.32 -139.14
N SER A 654 -20.27 26.14 -139.71
CA SER A 654 -19.34 25.06 -139.34
C SER A 654 -18.44 25.32 -138.11
N ASP A 655 -18.26 26.57 -137.68
CA ASP A 655 -17.23 26.92 -136.69
C ASP A 655 -17.63 26.67 -135.22
N LEU A 656 -18.90 26.38 -134.95
CA LEU A 656 -19.47 26.35 -133.59
C LEU A 656 -19.20 25.03 -132.83
N GLU A 657 -18.83 23.93 -133.51
CA GLU A 657 -18.70 22.59 -132.91
C GLU A 657 -17.42 22.36 -132.08
N THR A 658 -16.38 23.19 -132.22
CA THR A 658 -15.04 22.94 -131.63
C THR A 658 -14.94 23.24 -130.12
N ALA A 659 -15.78 24.12 -129.58
CA ALA A 659 -15.62 24.62 -128.21
C ALA A 659 -16.00 23.62 -127.09
N VAL A 660 -16.55 22.45 -127.44
CA VAL A 660 -17.06 21.46 -126.46
C VAL A 660 -15.95 20.52 -125.95
N GLU A 661 -14.82 20.39 -126.64
CA GLU A 661 -13.74 19.45 -126.31
C GLU A 661 -12.90 19.87 -125.07
N ASP A 662 -12.84 21.16 -124.73
CA ASP A 662 -11.96 21.66 -123.66
C ASP A 662 -12.39 21.26 -122.23
N ILE A 663 -13.67 20.89 -122.04
CA ILE A 663 -14.25 20.53 -120.73
C ILE A 663 -13.68 19.21 -120.20
N GLU A 664 -13.19 18.32 -121.06
CA GLU A 664 -12.68 17.00 -120.67
C GLU A 664 -11.38 17.06 -119.86
N GLN A 665 -10.68 18.19 -119.84
CA GLN A 665 -9.37 18.35 -119.19
C GLN A 665 -9.45 18.50 -117.65
N ALA A 666 -10.62 18.79 -117.08
CA ALA A 666 -10.86 18.94 -115.64
C ALA A 666 -10.62 17.64 -114.84
N ILE A 667 -10.64 16.48 -115.48
CA ILE A 667 -10.52 15.17 -114.82
C ILE A 667 -9.08 14.87 -114.39
N ALA A 668 -8.07 15.53 -114.97
CA ALA A 668 -6.66 15.29 -114.64
C ALA A 668 -6.27 15.71 -113.21
N GLY A 669 -6.91 16.75 -112.65
CA GLY A 669 -6.55 17.31 -111.33
C GLY A 669 -6.90 16.43 -110.11
N ALA A 670 -7.70 15.37 -110.29
CA ALA A 670 -8.06 14.48 -109.19
C ALA A 670 -6.89 13.54 -108.77
N THR A 671 -5.93 13.31 -109.66
CA THR A 671 -4.82 12.36 -109.46
C THR A 671 -3.76 12.89 -108.48
N GLU A 672 -3.57 14.20 -108.40
CA GLU A 672 -2.51 14.84 -107.63
C GLU A 672 -2.80 14.87 -106.11
N ARG A 673 -4.08 14.76 -105.72
CA ARG A 673 -4.52 14.76 -104.31
C ARG A 673 -4.19 13.46 -103.56
N LEU A 674 -3.78 12.40 -104.27
CA LEU A 674 -3.48 11.08 -103.71
C LEU A 674 -2.01 10.97 -103.24
N ASP A 675 -1.11 11.79 -103.77
CA ASP A 675 0.31 11.82 -103.37
C ASP A 675 0.53 12.55 -102.01
N ASP A 676 -0.36 13.48 -101.64
CA ASP A 676 -0.24 14.28 -100.40
C ASP A 676 -0.51 13.46 -99.11
N VAL A 677 -1.29 12.39 -99.21
CA VAL A 677 -1.60 11.50 -98.07
C VAL A 677 -0.41 10.59 -97.72
N ALA A 678 0.44 10.26 -98.69
CA ALA A 678 1.63 9.44 -98.47
C ALA A 678 2.75 10.17 -97.71
N ALA A 679 2.76 11.51 -97.73
CA ALA A 679 3.77 12.33 -97.04
C ALA A 679 3.56 12.44 -95.52
N ARG A 680 2.39 12.07 -94.99
CA ARG A 680 2.03 12.28 -93.57
C ARG A 680 2.32 11.08 -92.64
N THR A 681 2.94 10.01 -93.15
CA THR A 681 3.20 8.75 -92.39
C THR A 681 4.68 8.55 -92.01
N ALA A 682 5.54 9.56 -92.16
CA ALA A 682 6.94 9.49 -91.73
C ALA A 682 7.35 10.74 -90.92
N SER A 683 7.22 10.68 -89.60
CA SER A 683 8.10 11.45 -88.69
C SER A 683 8.32 10.64 -87.41
N THR A 684 9.60 10.49 -87.07
CA THR A 684 10.19 9.62 -86.04
C THR A 684 10.49 10.41 -84.76
N GLU A 685 9.60 11.32 -84.34
CA GLU A 685 9.90 12.31 -83.30
C GLU A 685 9.55 11.81 -81.88
N THR A 686 8.56 10.93 -81.75
CA THR A 686 8.06 10.47 -80.43
C THR A 686 8.91 9.38 -79.77
N VAL A 687 9.83 8.75 -80.51
CA VAL A 687 10.73 7.71 -79.97
C VAL A 687 12.04 8.32 -79.45
N ASP A 688 12.51 9.41 -80.05
CA ASP A 688 13.71 10.12 -79.63
C ASP A 688 13.44 10.96 -78.35
N GLU A 689 12.27 11.60 -78.22
CA GLU A 689 11.88 12.31 -76.98
C GLU A 689 11.74 11.36 -75.77
N LEU A 690 11.26 10.13 -76.00
CA LEU A 690 11.16 9.13 -74.94
C LEU A 690 12.54 8.62 -74.50
N ALA A 691 13.51 8.55 -75.43
CA ALA A 691 14.89 8.16 -75.13
C ALA A 691 15.64 9.25 -74.32
N ASP A 692 15.44 10.53 -74.64
CA ASP A 692 16.02 11.65 -73.89
C ASP A 692 15.44 11.76 -72.47
N THR A 693 14.15 11.46 -72.31
CA THR A 693 13.49 11.45 -70.98
C THR A 693 14.03 10.32 -70.11
N ILE A 694 14.24 9.13 -70.67
CA ILE A 694 14.83 7.99 -69.93
C ILE A 694 16.28 8.30 -69.50
N GLY A 695 17.10 8.89 -70.39
CA GLY A 695 18.47 9.29 -70.03
C GLY A 695 18.54 10.35 -68.93
N THR A 696 17.53 11.22 -68.85
CA THR A 696 17.42 12.22 -67.77
C THR A 696 17.06 11.56 -66.43
N VAL A 697 16.17 10.57 -66.43
CA VAL A 697 15.81 9.80 -65.23
C VAL A 697 16.99 8.98 -64.72
N GLU A 698 17.77 8.36 -65.62
CA GLU A 698 18.99 7.62 -65.24
C GLU A 698 20.03 8.53 -64.60
N SER A 699 20.23 9.74 -65.13
CA SER A 699 21.19 10.70 -64.56
C SER A 699 20.77 11.21 -63.17
N ASN A 700 19.47 11.42 -62.95
CA ASN A 700 18.95 11.83 -61.64
C ASN A 700 19.04 10.69 -60.62
N LEU A 701 18.89 9.44 -61.05
CA LEU A 701 19.01 8.27 -60.18
C LEU A 701 20.46 8.07 -59.71
N GLU A 702 21.45 8.27 -60.59
CA GLU A 702 22.87 8.25 -60.20
C GLU A 702 23.24 9.39 -59.24
N ALA A 703 22.63 10.57 -59.37
CA ALA A 703 22.85 11.69 -58.45
C ALA A 703 22.28 11.40 -57.06
N ILE A 704 21.06 10.85 -56.99
CA ILE A 704 20.43 10.46 -55.72
C ILE A 704 21.23 9.35 -55.02
N GLU A 705 21.74 8.38 -55.78
CA GLU A 705 22.59 7.32 -55.22
C GLU A 705 23.91 7.87 -54.65
N SER A 706 24.50 8.89 -55.29
CA SER A 706 25.68 9.59 -54.77
C SER A 706 25.37 10.38 -53.50
N ASP A 707 24.23 11.07 -53.44
CA ASP A 707 23.81 11.84 -52.27
C ASP A 707 23.49 10.95 -51.07
N LEU A 708 22.85 9.80 -51.31
CA LEU A 708 22.58 8.80 -50.27
C LEU A 708 23.89 8.28 -49.64
N ARG A 709 24.92 8.02 -50.46
CA ARG A 709 26.23 7.55 -49.98
C ARG A 709 26.94 8.58 -49.11
N VAL A 710 26.84 9.86 -49.48
CA VAL A 710 27.41 10.97 -48.69
C VAL A 710 26.64 11.18 -47.38
N LEU A 711 25.32 10.94 -47.39
CA LEU A 711 24.50 10.99 -46.19
C LEU A 711 24.86 9.86 -45.22
N GLU A 712 25.05 8.64 -45.74
CA GLU A 712 25.46 7.46 -44.97
C GLU A 712 26.83 7.69 -44.31
N GLU A 713 27.83 8.16 -45.06
CA GLU A 713 29.16 8.51 -44.52
C GLU A 713 29.08 9.62 -43.46
N ARG A 714 28.18 10.60 -43.61
CA ARG A 714 27.96 11.66 -42.60
C ARG A 714 27.28 11.15 -41.34
N PHE A 715 26.35 10.20 -41.47
CA PHE A 715 25.63 9.64 -40.32
C PHE A 715 26.57 8.78 -39.49
N GLU A 716 27.40 7.97 -40.15
CA GLU A 716 28.40 7.13 -39.51
C GLU A 716 29.46 7.97 -38.79
N GLN A 717 29.94 9.05 -39.43
CA GLN A 717 30.86 10.00 -38.80
C GLN A 717 30.23 10.71 -37.57
N ARG A 718 28.95 11.10 -37.64
CA ARG A 718 28.25 11.71 -36.48
C ARG A 718 28.08 10.74 -35.31
N ILE A 719 27.85 9.46 -35.58
CA ILE A 719 27.76 8.43 -34.53
C ILE A 719 29.12 8.23 -33.89
N ASP A 720 30.20 8.13 -34.69
CA ASP A 720 31.56 7.96 -34.16
C ASP A 720 32.02 9.16 -33.32
N ASP A 721 31.71 10.38 -33.77
CA ASP A 721 32.02 11.60 -33.01
C ASP A 721 31.22 11.64 -31.69
N ALA A 722 29.93 11.32 -31.72
CA ALA A 722 29.08 11.30 -30.52
C ALA A 722 29.51 10.22 -29.50
N ILE A 723 29.95 9.05 -29.97
CA ILE A 723 30.51 8.01 -29.10
C ILE A 723 31.81 8.50 -28.44
N THR A 724 32.67 9.17 -29.21
CA THR A 724 33.94 9.70 -28.69
C THR A 724 33.72 10.81 -27.66
N ASP A 725 32.75 11.69 -27.89
CA ASP A 725 32.37 12.74 -26.95
C ASP A 725 31.80 12.15 -25.65
N LEU A 726 30.90 11.16 -25.73
CA LEU A 726 30.35 10.45 -24.57
C LEU A 726 31.41 9.67 -23.78
N GLU A 727 32.38 9.04 -24.47
CA GLU A 727 33.48 8.35 -23.79
C GLU A 727 34.42 9.33 -23.07
N THR A 728 34.58 10.54 -23.62
CA THR A 728 35.37 11.61 -22.99
C THR A 728 34.66 12.17 -21.77
N GLU A 729 33.37 12.52 -21.90
CA GLU A 729 32.55 13.04 -20.80
C GLU A 729 32.45 12.03 -19.64
N ARG A 730 32.25 10.74 -19.95
CA ARG A 730 32.28 9.68 -18.93
C ARG A 730 33.64 9.59 -18.23
N SER A 731 34.74 9.76 -18.95
CA SER A 731 36.08 9.73 -18.35
C SER A 731 36.36 10.93 -17.46
N GLU A 732 35.80 12.09 -17.79
CA GLU A 732 35.92 13.31 -16.98
C GLU A 732 35.06 13.23 -15.72
N VAL A 733 33.83 12.71 -15.82
CA VAL A 733 32.94 12.49 -14.65
C VAL A 733 33.54 11.48 -13.68
N VAL A 734 34.11 10.37 -14.16
CA VAL A 734 34.74 9.37 -13.29
C VAL A 734 35.98 9.95 -12.61
N ALA A 735 36.77 10.75 -13.31
CA ALA A 735 37.93 11.42 -12.70
C ALA A 735 37.53 12.51 -11.69
N GLY A 736 36.39 13.18 -11.90
CA GLY A 736 35.79 14.09 -10.91
C GLY A 736 35.35 13.35 -9.66
N LEU A 737 34.55 12.29 -9.82
CA LEU A 737 34.08 11.47 -8.70
C LEU A 737 35.22 10.82 -7.91
N GLU A 738 36.31 10.39 -8.55
CA GLU A 738 37.49 9.87 -7.85
C GLU A 738 38.21 10.97 -7.06
N ALA A 739 38.22 12.22 -7.54
CA ALA A 739 38.79 13.36 -6.80
C ALA A 739 37.88 13.79 -5.64
N ASP A 740 36.56 13.81 -5.85
CA ASP A 740 35.57 14.14 -4.82
C ASP A 740 35.57 13.08 -3.71
N LEU A 741 35.78 11.79 -4.06
CA LEU A 741 35.96 10.72 -3.07
C LEU A 741 37.26 10.88 -2.26
N ASP A 742 38.37 11.26 -2.90
CA ASP A 742 39.62 11.52 -2.20
C ASP A 742 39.50 12.75 -1.28
N GLU A 743 38.72 13.77 -1.65
CA GLU A 743 38.46 14.96 -0.82
C GLU A 743 37.50 14.65 0.34
N LEU A 744 36.49 13.81 0.13
CA LEU A 744 35.59 13.33 1.19
C LEU A 744 36.33 12.43 2.21
N ASP A 745 37.28 11.61 1.76
CA ASP A 745 38.08 10.74 2.64
C ASP A 745 39.04 11.58 3.52
N ASP A 746 39.48 12.75 3.04
CA ASP A 746 40.26 13.73 3.82
C ASP A 746 39.36 14.58 4.76
N GLU A 747 38.06 14.74 4.48
CA GLU A 747 37.08 15.50 5.28
C GLU A 747 36.44 14.68 6.43
N ILE A 748 36.44 13.33 6.35
CA ILE A 748 36.00 12.43 7.44
C ILE A 748 37.12 12.24 8.49
N VAL A 749 37.87 13.30 8.82
CA VAL A 749 38.76 13.32 9.99
C VAL A 749 38.14 14.24 11.05
N MET A 750 37.01 13.80 11.59
CA MET A 750 36.37 14.36 12.80
C MET A 750 37.00 13.83 14.10
N ASP A 751 38.14 13.11 14.01
CA ASP A 751 38.77 12.46 15.18
C ASP A 751 39.42 13.48 16.13
N ASP A 752 40.00 14.57 15.62
CA ASP A 752 40.69 15.56 16.46
C ASP A 752 39.70 16.38 17.32
N ASP A 753 38.52 16.72 16.79
CA ASP A 753 37.49 17.47 17.51
C ASP A 753 36.70 16.57 18.49
N LEU A 754 36.49 15.29 18.15
CA LEU A 754 35.93 14.29 19.08
C LEU A 754 36.87 13.99 20.26
N GLU A 755 38.19 14.04 20.05
CA GLU A 755 39.18 13.86 21.13
C GLU A 755 39.19 15.06 22.08
N ALA A 756 39.08 16.29 21.56
CA ALA A 756 38.93 17.50 22.37
C ALA A 756 37.62 17.54 23.18
N LEU A 757 36.50 17.11 22.57
CA LEU A 757 35.20 17.05 23.26
C LEU A 757 35.19 15.98 24.37
N ARG A 758 35.83 14.81 24.13
CA ARG A 758 36.00 13.77 25.16
C ARG A 758 36.86 14.26 26.33
N GLU A 759 37.89 15.06 26.07
CA GLU A 759 38.72 15.64 27.14
C GLU A 759 37.93 16.65 27.99
N SER A 760 37.12 17.51 27.38
CA SER A 760 36.28 18.48 28.12
C SER A 760 35.13 17.81 28.91
N VAL A 761 34.54 16.74 28.37
CA VAL A 761 33.51 15.97 29.07
C VAL A 761 34.12 15.24 30.27
N ALA A 762 35.32 14.69 30.15
CA ALA A 762 36.02 14.05 31.27
C ALA A 762 36.40 15.03 32.39
N GLU A 763 36.79 16.26 32.07
CA GLU A 763 37.10 17.30 33.07
C GLU A 763 35.83 17.80 33.79
N THR A 764 34.70 17.85 33.08
CA THR A 764 33.39 18.21 33.67
C THR A 764 32.89 17.12 34.62
N ASP A 765 33.08 15.85 34.27
CA ASP A 765 32.72 14.69 35.11
C ASP A 765 33.52 14.70 36.43
N GLU A 766 34.84 14.98 36.37
CA GLU A 766 35.67 15.10 37.58
C GLU A 766 35.24 16.27 38.48
N MET A 767 34.75 17.37 37.93
CA MET A 767 34.22 18.48 38.72
C MET A 767 32.88 18.17 39.38
N ILE A 768 32.01 17.38 38.74
CA ILE A 768 30.74 16.91 39.30
C ILE A 768 30.98 15.94 40.47
N ASP A 769 31.94 15.03 40.34
CA ASP A 769 32.32 14.12 41.41
C ASP A 769 32.76 14.86 42.68
N VAL A 770 33.61 15.89 42.52
CA VAL A 770 34.08 16.67 43.68
C VAL A 770 32.95 17.52 44.29
N VAL A 771 31.98 18.00 43.50
CA VAL A 771 30.79 18.68 44.05
C VAL A 771 29.89 17.70 44.81
N THR A 772 29.80 16.46 44.33
CA THR A 772 29.05 15.38 44.99
C THR A 772 29.68 15.02 46.34
N ASP A 773 31.01 14.88 46.39
CA ASP A 773 31.76 14.65 47.63
C ASP A 773 31.57 15.78 48.65
N ASP A 774 31.54 17.05 48.21
CA ASP A 774 31.30 18.20 49.08
C ASP A 774 29.87 18.21 49.65
N ILE A 775 28.87 17.82 48.83
CA ILE A 775 27.46 17.70 49.26
C ILE A 775 27.31 16.59 50.32
N ASP A 776 27.97 15.45 50.13
CA ASP A 776 27.99 14.36 51.10
C ASP A 776 28.67 14.79 52.41
N GLY A 777 29.75 15.57 52.33
CA GLY A 777 30.41 16.18 53.48
C GLY A 777 29.48 17.09 54.28
N ILE A 778 28.78 18.02 53.61
CA ILE A 778 27.79 18.91 54.22
C ILE A 778 26.63 18.13 54.85
N THR A 779 26.20 17.04 54.20
CA THR A 779 25.13 16.18 54.71
C THR A 779 25.54 15.51 56.02
N ALA A 780 26.77 14.99 56.09
CA ALA A 780 27.31 14.42 57.33
C ALA A 780 27.47 15.47 58.45
N GLU A 781 27.83 16.72 58.10
CA GLU A 781 27.90 17.83 59.06
C GLU A 781 26.53 18.26 59.57
N LEU A 782 25.50 18.29 58.70
CA LEU A 782 24.11 18.54 59.07
C LEU A 782 23.57 17.50 60.04
N GLU A 783 23.82 16.21 59.79
CA GLU A 783 23.44 15.15 60.74
C GLU A 783 24.19 15.27 62.07
N ALA A 784 25.45 15.73 62.05
CA ALA A 784 26.22 15.94 63.28
C ALA A 784 25.69 17.16 64.07
N ILE A 785 25.21 18.19 63.38
CA ILE A 785 24.52 19.34 63.94
C ILE A 785 23.16 18.93 64.53
N GLU A 786 22.38 18.12 63.82
CA GLU A 786 21.08 17.59 64.28
C GLU A 786 21.23 16.82 65.59
N ARG A 787 22.18 15.88 65.67
CA ARG A 787 22.47 15.16 66.91
C ARG A 787 22.89 16.09 68.07
N LYS A 788 23.64 17.16 67.79
CA LYS A 788 24.01 18.17 68.81
C LYS A 788 22.82 19.05 69.22
N VAL A 789 21.86 19.28 68.33
CA VAL A 789 20.60 20.00 68.62
C VAL A 789 19.72 19.16 69.53
N ASP A 790 19.62 17.85 69.29
CA ASP A 790 18.91 16.92 70.18
C ASP A 790 19.51 16.89 71.59
N GLU A 791 20.85 16.85 71.71
CA GLU A 791 21.54 16.91 73.00
C GLU A 791 21.32 18.25 73.74
N LEU A 792 21.07 19.35 73.01
CA LEU A 792 20.77 20.67 73.56
C LEU A 792 19.35 20.78 74.13
N ASP A 793 18.39 20.02 73.57
CA ASP A 793 17.00 19.97 74.02
C ASP A 793 16.88 19.26 75.39
N ASP A 794 17.81 18.34 75.69
CA ASP A 794 17.89 17.66 76.98
C ASP A 794 18.58 18.49 78.10
N ALA A 795 19.55 19.37 77.78
CA ALA A 795 20.15 20.32 78.75
C ALA A 795 20.93 21.50 78.12
N PRO A 796 20.43 22.76 78.18
CA PRO A 796 21.10 23.87 77.52
C PRO A 796 22.31 24.40 78.31
N SER A 797 23.51 24.25 77.74
CA SER A 797 24.72 24.93 78.21
C SER A 797 25.13 26.05 77.24
N SER A 798 25.54 27.21 77.77
CA SER A 798 25.91 28.38 76.96
C SER A 798 27.09 28.10 76.01
N ASP A 799 27.97 27.15 76.36
CA ASP A 799 29.13 26.80 75.54
C ASP A 799 28.74 25.90 74.35
N ALA A 800 27.70 25.05 74.50
CA ALA A 800 27.19 24.21 73.42
C ALA A 800 26.44 25.02 72.36
N VAL A 801 25.67 26.03 72.77
CA VAL A 801 24.98 26.95 71.83
C VAL A 801 25.99 27.74 71.00
N VAL A 802 27.08 28.24 71.61
CA VAL A 802 28.13 28.97 70.88
C VAL A 802 28.89 28.03 69.94
N ALA A 803 29.11 26.77 70.31
CA ALA A 803 29.71 25.80 69.40
C ALA A 803 28.82 25.55 68.17
N LEU A 804 27.51 25.40 68.38
CA LEU A 804 26.52 25.23 67.32
C LEU A 804 26.46 26.45 66.38
N GLU A 805 26.48 27.67 66.93
CA GLU A 805 26.54 28.90 66.12
C GLU A 805 27.80 28.97 65.24
N ASN A 806 28.94 28.46 65.72
CA ASN A 806 30.16 28.41 64.92
C ASN A 806 30.14 27.29 63.86
N ASP A 807 29.50 26.16 64.14
CA ASP A 807 29.36 25.05 63.19
C ASP A 807 28.37 25.43 62.08
N VAL A 808 27.25 26.11 62.42
CA VAL A 808 26.31 26.67 61.43
C VAL A 808 26.98 27.75 60.57
N ALA A 809 27.81 28.62 61.14
CA ALA A 809 28.54 29.62 60.36
C ALA A 809 29.56 29.01 59.38
N ARG A 810 30.16 27.86 59.71
CA ARG A 810 31.01 27.11 58.76
C ARG A 810 30.18 26.51 57.64
N LEU A 811 29.03 25.91 57.98
CA LEU A 811 28.12 25.36 57.00
C LEU A 811 27.62 26.43 56.00
N GLU A 812 27.34 27.64 56.48
CA GLU A 812 26.98 28.77 55.61
C GLU A 812 28.12 29.18 54.65
N ASP A 813 29.38 29.11 55.11
CA ASP A 813 30.55 29.36 54.27
C ASP A 813 30.74 28.24 53.23
N ASP A 814 30.60 26.97 53.64
CA ASP A 814 30.76 25.80 52.75
C ASP A 814 29.64 25.73 51.68
N VAL A 815 28.40 26.03 52.06
CA VAL A 815 27.27 26.16 51.11
C VAL A 815 27.53 27.29 50.11
N SER A 816 28.15 28.40 50.56
CA SER A 816 28.51 29.50 49.67
C SER A 816 29.63 29.11 48.70
N GLU A 817 30.57 28.26 49.10
CA GLU A 817 31.64 27.76 48.24
C GLU A 817 31.09 26.81 47.16
N ILE A 818 30.21 25.88 47.52
CA ILE A 818 29.51 25.01 46.56
C ILE A 818 28.66 25.81 45.58
N ALA A 819 27.95 26.84 46.04
CA ALA A 819 27.15 27.70 45.16
C ALA A 819 28.01 28.39 44.09
N ASN A 820 29.22 28.85 44.44
CA ASN A 820 30.14 29.45 43.49
C ASN A 820 30.71 28.41 42.49
N ARG A 821 30.89 27.15 42.92
CA ARG A 821 31.31 26.05 42.04
C ARG A 821 30.21 25.67 41.06
N PHE A 822 28.95 25.58 41.50
CA PHE A 822 27.81 25.38 40.60
C PHE A 822 27.65 26.49 39.56
N GLU A 823 27.90 27.75 39.93
CA GLU A 823 27.87 28.86 38.97
C GLU A 823 29.00 28.74 37.93
N SER A 824 30.17 28.22 38.33
CA SER A 824 31.28 27.95 37.41
C SER A 824 30.96 26.78 36.47
N LEU A 825 30.43 25.68 37.01
CA LEU A 825 30.00 24.51 36.25
C LEU A 825 28.87 24.84 35.26
N ARG A 826 27.95 25.72 35.67
CA ARG A 826 26.89 26.25 34.79
C ARG A 826 27.47 27.10 33.66
N THR A 827 28.51 27.88 33.94
CA THR A 827 29.18 28.69 32.91
C THR A 827 29.90 27.80 31.90
N GLU A 828 30.57 26.74 32.36
CA GLU A 828 31.21 25.74 31.50
C GLU A 828 30.18 24.92 30.72
N TYR A 829 29.07 24.53 31.34
CA TYR A 829 27.95 23.88 30.64
C TYR A 829 27.38 24.79 29.56
N ASP A 830 27.14 26.07 29.84
CA ASP A 830 26.67 27.03 28.85
C ASP A 830 27.73 27.29 27.74
N GLU A 831 29.02 27.13 28.02
CA GLU A 831 30.09 27.18 27.01
C GLU A 831 30.14 25.90 26.17
N LEU A 832 29.93 24.72 26.79
CA LEU A 832 29.83 23.42 26.12
C LEU A 832 28.56 23.31 25.26
N ASP A 833 27.44 23.81 25.76
CA ASP A 833 26.15 23.91 25.06
C ASP A 833 26.29 24.85 23.85
N ARG A 834 26.99 25.97 24.00
CA ARG A 834 27.33 26.84 22.86
C ARG A 834 28.30 26.20 21.88
N ALA A 835 29.22 25.36 22.35
CA ALA A 835 30.13 24.61 21.48
C ALA A 835 29.37 23.52 20.70
N ALA A 836 28.44 22.83 21.36
CA ALA A 836 27.54 21.84 20.76
C ALA A 836 26.57 22.48 19.75
N ASP A 837 26.00 23.64 20.08
CA ASP A 837 25.14 24.43 19.18
C ASP A 837 25.94 25.12 18.04
N SER A 838 27.26 25.29 18.20
CA SER A 838 28.07 25.92 17.16
C SER A 838 28.39 25.02 15.97
N GLY A 839 28.05 23.71 16.02
CA GLY A 839 28.24 22.78 14.90
C GLY A 839 29.68 22.73 14.38
N PRO A 840 29.98 21.95 13.34
CA PRO A 840 31.28 22.04 12.69
C PRO A 840 31.46 23.46 12.12
N ASP A 841 32.65 23.98 12.36
CA ASP A 841 33.18 25.32 12.08
C ASP A 841 32.57 26.00 10.83
N GLU A 842 32.55 27.34 10.81
CA GLU A 842 32.07 28.15 9.67
C GLU A 842 32.84 27.86 8.35
N SER A 843 33.88 27.01 8.41
CA SER A 843 34.56 26.36 7.28
C SER A 843 33.88 25.10 6.73
N ALA A 844 33.10 24.33 7.50
CA ALA A 844 32.26 23.23 6.98
C ALA A 844 31.00 23.77 6.27
N VAL A 845 30.51 24.94 6.69
CA VAL A 845 29.54 25.73 5.90
C VAL A 845 30.18 26.34 4.64
N GLN A 846 31.52 26.42 4.61
CA GLN A 846 32.30 26.78 3.42
C GLN A 846 32.62 25.56 2.54
N ALA A 847 32.61 24.33 3.08
CA ALA A 847 32.57 23.08 2.31
C ALA A 847 31.18 22.82 1.68
N LEU A 848 30.12 23.40 2.26
CA LEU A 848 28.84 23.64 1.58
C LEU A 848 28.90 24.79 0.54
N GLU A 849 30.07 25.12 -0.02
CA GLU A 849 30.16 25.88 -1.28
C GLU A 849 29.78 25.04 -2.50
N GLU A 850 29.56 23.73 -2.37
CA GLU A 850 28.93 22.92 -3.43
C GLU A 850 27.44 23.23 -3.61
N VAL A 851 26.78 23.78 -2.58
CA VAL A 851 25.43 24.34 -2.73
C VAL A 851 25.48 25.66 -3.48
N ARG A 852 26.62 26.37 -3.57
CA ARG A 852 26.79 27.55 -4.45
C ARG A 852 27.13 27.18 -5.88
N THR A 853 27.74 26.03 -6.16
CA THR A 853 27.80 25.51 -7.53
C THR A 853 26.46 24.91 -7.94
N LEU A 854 25.70 24.34 -7.00
CA LEU A 854 24.30 24.01 -7.26
C LEU A 854 23.49 25.28 -7.50
N ASP A 855 23.69 26.36 -6.74
CA ASP A 855 23.08 27.69 -6.97
C ASP A 855 23.58 28.29 -8.28
N ALA A 856 24.82 28.07 -8.71
CA ALA A 856 25.32 28.50 -10.02
C ALA A 856 24.78 27.65 -11.18
N THR A 857 24.56 26.35 -10.98
CA THR A 857 23.91 25.47 -11.97
C THR A 857 22.39 25.65 -11.97
N VAL A 858 21.79 26.05 -10.85
CA VAL A 858 20.40 26.46 -10.70
C VAL A 858 20.22 27.86 -11.25
N ASP A 859 21.19 28.77 -11.11
CA ASP A 859 21.25 30.09 -11.75
C ASP A 859 21.52 29.93 -13.25
N GLU A 860 22.32 28.95 -13.69
CA GLU A 860 22.52 28.62 -15.11
C GLU A 860 21.28 27.92 -15.68
N LEU A 861 20.61 27.06 -14.90
CA LEU A 861 19.34 26.47 -15.26
C LEU A 861 18.22 27.51 -15.24
N ASP A 862 18.26 28.50 -14.36
CA ASP A 862 17.33 29.63 -14.25
C ASP A 862 17.64 30.68 -15.34
N GLU A 863 18.89 30.87 -15.75
CA GLU A 863 19.26 31.64 -16.95
C GLU A 863 18.82 30.89 -18.22
N ARG A 864 18.91 29.56 -18.27
CA ARG A 864 18.41 28.74 -19.39
C ARG A 864 16.89 28.69 -19.43
N VAL A 865 16.23 28.58 -18.28
CA VAL A 865 14.77 28.64 -18.15
C VAL A 865 14.30 30.06 -18.44
N THR A 866 15.00 31.10 -17.99
CA THR A 866 14.75 32.50 -18.34
C THR A 866 15.00 32.74 -19.83
N ALA A 867 16.02 32.16 -20.45
CA ALA A 867 16.23 32.25 -21.90
C ALA A 867 15.16 31.47 -22.69
N VAL A 868 14.66 30.35 -22.15
CA VAL A 868 13.53 29.60 -22.72
C VAL A 868 12.22 30.36 -22.50
N VAL A 869 12.03 31.04 -21.37
CA VAL A 869 10.86 31.88 -21.05
C VAL A 869 10.91 33.18 -21.84
N GLU A 870 12.07 33.80 -22.05
CA GLU A 870 12.26 34.94 -22.96
C GLU A 870 12.10 34.50 -24.41
N GLY A 871 12.57 33.29 -24.76
CA GLY A 871 12.33 32.63 -26.02
C GLY A 871 10.85 32.37 -26.26
N HIS A 872 10.14 31.90 -25.24
CA HIS A 872 8.69 31.69 -25.23
C HIS A 872 7.94 33.02 -25.23
N THR A 873 8.41 34.04 -24.53
CA THR A 873 7.84 35.40 -24.53
C THR A 873 8.07 36.08 -25.88
N ASN A 874 9.19 35.81 -26.54
CA ASN A 874 9.46 36.25 -27.92
C ASN A 874 8.64 35.44 -28.91
N LEU A 875 8.45 34.14 -28.68
CA LEU A 875 7.52 33.32 -29.44
C LEU A 875 6.08 33.80 -29.25
N GLU A 876 5.68 34.15 -28.04
CA GLU A 876 4.38 34.70 -27.68
C GLU A 876 4.21 36.11 -28.23
N GLN A 877 5.25 36.96 -28.24
CA GLN A 877 5.20 38.25 -28.93
C GLN A 877 5.19 38.08 -30.45
N GLN A 878 5.83 37.05 -31.00
CA GLN A 878 5.75 36.71 -32.41
C GLN A 878 4.38 36.13 -32.75
N VAL A 879 3.80 35.32 -31.88
CA VAL A 879 2.44 34.80 -31.98
C VAL A 879 1.44 35.93 -31.79
N GLU A 880 1.65 36.89 -30.89
CA GLU A 880 0.81 38.09 -30.71
C GLU A 880 1.03 39.11 -31.81
N THR A 881 2.21 39.14 -32.45
CA THR A 881 2.45 39.91 -33.68
C THR A 881 1.81 39.22 -34.88
N ILE A 882 1.83 37.89 -34.94
CA ILE A 882 1.14 37.09 -35.96
C ILE A 882 -0.36 37.20 -35.76
N ASP A 883 -0.86 37.14 -34.53
CA ASP A 883 -2.26 37.28 -34.11
C ASP A 883 -2.72 38.74 -34.25
N GLY A 884 -1.83 39.71 -34.01
CA GLY A 884 -2.05 41.12 -34.33
C GLY A 884 -2.11 41.36 -35.83
N ARG A 885 -1.26 40.69 -36.63
CA ARG A 885 -1.33 40.71 -38.10
C ARG A 885 -2.55 39.92 -38.63
N LEU A 886 -2.97 38.87 -37.92
CA LEU A 886 -4.16 38.08 -38.20
C LEU A 886 -5.41 38.91 -37.86
N GLY A 887 -5.37 39.67 -36.77
CA GLY A 887 -6.38 40.62 -36.32
C GLY A 887 -6.43 41.89 -37.19
N GLU A 888 -5.31 42.34 -37.77
CA GLU A 888 -5.28 43.36 -38.82
C GLU A 888 -5.81 42.82 -40.16
N LEU A 889 -5.55 41.55 -40.48
CA LEU A 889 -6.15 40.86 -41.63
C LEU A 889 -7.66 40.63 -41.43
N GLU A 890 -8.09 40.27 -40.23
CA GLU A 890 -9.50 40.16 -39.83
C GLU A 890 -10.18 41.54 -39.73
N GLN A 891 -9.48 42.62 -39.37
CA GLN A 891 -10.06 43.98 -39.42
C GLN A 891 -10.10 44.56 -40.84
N GLN A 892 -9.18 44.17 -41.72
CA GLN A 892 -9.26 44.49 -43.15
C GLN A 892 -10.32 43.64 -43.88
N ASN A 893 -10.67 42.47 -43.33
CA ASN A 893 -11.75 41.59 -43.81
C ASN A 893 -12.56 41.01 -42.64
N PRO A 894 -13.43 41.78 -41.98
CA PRO A 894 -14.25 41.23 -40.91
C PRO A 894 -15.17 40.14 -41.47
N PRO A 895 -15.13 38.91 -40.94
CA PRO A 895 -15.90 37.77 -41.48
C PRO A 895 -17.41 38.01 -41.39
N GLY A 896 -17.87 39.01 -40.62
CA GLY A 896 -19.25 39.48 -40.65
C GLY A 896 -19.62 40.26 -41.91
N GLU A 897 -18.77 41.16 -42.42
CA GLU A 897 -19.15 42.07 -43.52
C GLU A 897 -19.04 41.38 -44.90
N VAL A 898 -18.11 40.42 -45.06
CA VAL A 898 -17.99 39.61 -46.27
C VAL A 898 -19.04 38.49 -46.32
N ILE A 899 -19.35 37.83 -45.20
CA ILE A 899 -20.39 36.79 -45.16
C ILE A 899 -21.80 37.41 -45.21
N GLU A 900 -22.03 38.58 -44.62
CA GLU A 900 -23.33 39.26 -44.73
C GLU A 900 -23.49 39.97 -46.10
N GLY A 901 -22.40 40.42 -46.73
CA GLY A 901 -22.38 40.88 -48.13
C GLY A 901 -22.68 39.76 -49.13
N VAL A 902 -22.01 38.60 -49.00
CA VAL A 902 -22.20 37.44 -49.87
C VAL A 902 -23.54 36.73 -49.60
N ARG A 903 -24.02 36.68 -48.35
CA ARG A 903 -25.35 36.13 -48.03
C ARG A 903 -26.48 37.03 -48.54
N THR A 904 -26.29 38.35 -48.53
CA THR A 904 -27.23 39.30 -49.14
C THR A 904 -27.23 39.18 -50.68
N GLU A 905 -26.06 39.01 -51.32
CA GLU A 905 -25.99 38.76 -52.76
C GLU A 905 -26.52 37.37 -53.16
N LEU A 906 -26.32 36.32 -52.36
CA LEU A 906 -26.86 34.98 -52.62
C LEU A 906 -28.38 34.88 -52.39
N GLU A 907 -28.95 35.64 -51.46
CA GLU A 907 -30.41 35.73 -51.29
C GLU A 907 -31.06 36.57 -52.39
N VAL A 908 -30.38 37.59 -52.92
CA VAL A 908 -30.80 38.30 -54.14
C VAL A 908 -30.78 37.37 -55.36
N ILE A 909 -29.72 36.57 -55.55
CA ILE A 909 -29.61 35.61 -56.66
C ILE A 909 -30.64 34.47 -56.53
N ARG A 910 -30.93 34.00 -55.31
CA ARG A 910 -31.94 32.95 -55.06
C ARG A 910 -33.38 33.44 -55.26
N ALA A 911 -33.65 34.73 -55.01
CA ALA A 911 -34.95 35.34 -55.28
C ALA A 911 -35.14 35.69 -56.78
N ASP A 912 -34.08 36.06 -57.50
CA ASP A 912 -34.12 36.40 -58.94
C ASP A 912 -34.24 35.14 -59.83
N ALA A 913 -33.80 33.98 -59.35
CA ALA A 913 -33.92 32.70 -60.06
C ALA A 913 -35.33 32.05 -60.02
N MET A 914 -36.27 32.56 -59.21
CA MET A 914 -37.63 32.00 -59.08
C MET A 914 -38.76 32.90 -59.62
N ALA A 915 -38.45 34.04 -60.24
CA ALA A 915 -39.46 34.83 -60.94
C ALA A 915 -38.92 35.46 -62.22
N SER A 916 -39.52 35.10 -63.35
CA SER A 916 -39.45 35.91 -64.56
C SER A 916 -40.79 35.85 -65.29
N PRO A 917 -41.21 36.90 -66.02
CA PRO A 917 -40.63 38.24 -66.12
C PRO A 917 -41.66 39.40 -66.03
N SER A 918 -41.24 40.59 -65.58
CA SER A 918 -41.59 41.86 -66.23
C SER A 918 -40.96 43.08 -65.56
N LEU A 919 -40.05 43.75 -66.28
CA LEU A 919 -39.92 45.19 -66.45
C LEU A 919 -40.18 46.16 -65.25
N SER A 920 -39.08 46.84 -64.87
CA SER A 920 -38.96 48.29 -64.56
C SER A 920 -38.82 48.76 -63.09
N SER A 921 -37.73 49.51 -62.88
CA SER A 921 -37.52 50.68 -62.01
C SER A 921 -37.52 50.57 -60.47
N ALA A 922 -36.32 50.86 -59.90
CA ALA A 922 -36.05 51.83 -58.82
C ALA A 922 -36.23 51.45 -57.31
N ILE A 923 -35.10 51.55 -56.56
CA ILE A 923 -34.88 52.35 -55.32
C ILE A 923 -35.30 51.78 -53.92
N ILE A 924 -34.30 51.73 -53.00
CA ILE A 924 -34.30 51.88 -51.50
C ILE A 924 -34.60 50.68 -50.55
N GLY A 925 -33.57 50.23 -49.80
CA GLY A 925 -33.42 50.37 -48.32
C GLY A 925 -34.05 49.38 -47.32
N GLY A 926 -33.18 48.68 -46.55
CA GLY A 926 -33.23 48.61 -45.07
C GLY A 926 -33.96 47.47 -44.33
N GLY A 927 -33.19 46.61 -43.63
CA GLY A 927 -33.27 46.36 -42.17
C GLY A 927 -34.33 45.43 -41.54
N GLY A 928 -33.83 44.33 -40.93
CA GLY A 928 -34.04 44.00 -39.50
C GLY A 928 -35.25 43.18 -39.02
N GLY A 929 -34.97 42.11 -38.24
CA GLY A 929 -35.64 41.87 -36.94
C GLY A 929 -36.56 40.65 -36.74
N ALA A 930 -36.02 39.66 -36.01
CA ALA A 930 -36.62 38.90 -34.88
C ALA A 930 -37.97 38.14 -34.97
N GLY A 931 -37.96 36.88 -34.46
CA GLY A 931 -38.96 36.45 -33.46
C GLY A 931 -39.70 35.10 -33.62
N VAL A 932 -39.52 34.26 -32.59
CA VAL A 932 -40.55 33.43 -31.89
C VAL A 932 -40.87 32.00 -32.39
N VAL A 933 -40.31 31.02 -31.65
CA VAL A 933 -40.95 29.89 -30.90
C VAL A 933 -42.21 29.21 -31.45
N ALA A 934 -42.10 27.89 -31.70
CA ALA A 934 -43.00 26.78 -31.28
C ALA A 934 -42.50 25.51 -32.01
N GLY A 935 -42.32 24.31 -31.44
CA GLY A 935 -42.93 23.68 -30.28
C GLY A 935 -43.51 22.30 -30.70
N CYS A 936 -42.99 21.23 -30.09
CA CYS A 936 -43.59 19.90 -29.87
C CYS A 936 -43.55 18.79 -30.95
N ILE A 937 -42.63 17.83 -30.72
CA ILE A 937 -42.83 16.42 -30.30
C ILE A 937 -43.72 15.49 -31.17
N ALA A 938 -43.10 14.40 -31.67
CA ALA A 938 -43.51 12.98 -31.52
C ALA A 938 -42.43 12.09 -32.19
N ALA A 939 -41.53 11.42 -31.47
CA ALA A 939 -41.69 10.12 -30.79
C ALA A 939 -42.08 8.96 -31.72
N LEU A 940 -41.12 8.06 -32.01
CA LEU A 940 -41.33 6.61 -32.06
C LEU A 940 -40.00 5.88 -31.93
N THR A 941 -39.94 5.11 -30.86
CA THR A 941 -38.90 4.22 -30.33
C THR A 941 -38.77 2.93 -31.15
N GLY A 942 -37.61 2.26 -31.04
CA GLY A 942 -37.52 0.81 -31.24
C GLY A 942 -36.18 0.30 -31.75
N ASP A 943 -35.30 -0.09 -30.83
CA ASP A 943 -34.15 -0.97 -31.04
C ASP A 943 -34.53 -2.31 -31.68
N VAL A 944 -33.76 -2.75 -32.68
CA VAL A 944 -33.51 -4.18 -33.00
C VAL A 944 -32.13 -4.32 -33.64
N ALA A 945 -31.26 -5.07 -32.98
CA ALA A 945 -30.00 -5.60 -33.49
C ALA A 945 -30.22 -6.56 -34.67
N VAL A 946 -29.60 -6.30 -35.82
CA VAL A 946 -29.08 -7.32 -36.77
C VAL A 946 -27.92 -6.70 -37.56
N GLY A 947 -26.70 -7.10 -37.23
CA GLY A 947 -25.55 -7.01 -38.13
C GLY A 947 -25.61 -8.14 -39.17
N GLY A 948 -25.21 -7.84 -40.40
CA GLY A 948 -24.91 -8.86 -41.41
C GLY A 948 -25.50 -8.63 -42.81
N GLY A 949 -24.76 -7.89 -43.64
CA GLY A 949 -24.55 -8.24 -45.05
C GLY A 949 -25.60 -7.83 -46.08
N ALA A 950 -25.26 -6.82 -46.90
CA ALA A 950 -25.60 -6.81 -48.33
C ALA A 950 -24.71 -5.84 -49.13
N ALA A 951 -23.57 -6.35 -49.56
CA ALA A 951 -22.89 -5.87 -50.77
C ALA A 951 -23.58 -6.47 -52.02
N VAL A 952 -23.43 -5.77 -53.16
CA VAL A 952 -23.69 -6.23 -54.54
C VAL A 952 -25.16 -6.18 -55.00
N VAL A 953 -25.55 -5.12 -55.71
CA VAL A 953 -26.06 -5.10 -57.11
C VAL A 953 -26.16 -3.63 -57.55
N GLY A 954 -25.06 -3.09 -58.08
CA GLY A 954 -25.00 -1.71 -58.60
C GLY A 954 -24.23 -1.59 -59.91
N PHE A 955 -24.17 -2.67 -60.71
CA PHE A 955 -23.32 -2.73 -61.92
C PHE A 955 -24.02 -3.27 -63.18
N VAL A 956 -25.35 -3.19 -63.27
CA VAL A 956 -26.11 -3.70 -64.44
C VAL A 956 -27.01 -2.67 -65.12
N LEU A 957 -27.02 -1.39 -64.73
CA LEU A 957 -27.87 -0.37 -65.37
C LEU A 957 -27.13 0.87 -65.90
N ILE A 958 -25.91 0.68 -66.42
CA ILE A 958 -25.25 1.61 -67.38
C ILE A 958 -25.13 0.96 -68.78
N GLY A 959 -25.86 -0.13 -69.03
CA GLY A 959 -25.84 -0.86 -70.31
C GLY A 959 -27.01 -0.58 -71.26
N VAL A 960 -28.01 0.24 -70.90
CA VAL A 960 -29.26 0.35 -71.69
C VAL A 960 -29.74 1.81 -71.86
N SER A 961 -28.83 2.79 -71.92
CA SER A 961 -29.13 4.11 -72.51
C SER A 961 -28.52 4.30 -73.91
N LEU A 962 -28.18 3.20 -74.57
CA LEU A 962 -27.88 3.15 -76.01
C LEU A 962 -28.69 2.05 -76.71
N PHE A 963 -29.99 1.96 -76.41
CA PHE A 963 -30.96 1.39 -77.35
C PHE A 963 -32.38 1.95 -77.11
N LEU A 964 -32.58 3.17 -77.61
CA LEU A 964 -33.77 3.60 -78.36
C LEU A 964 -35.18 3.47 -77.72
N ASP A 965 -35.74 4.67 -77.48
CA ASP A 965 -37.00 5.15 -78.09
C ASP A 965 -38.27 5.11 -77.21
N ARG A 966 -38.35 6.01 -76.22
CA ARG A 966 -39.44 6.99 -76.02
C ARG A 966 -39.30 7.80 -74.73
#